data_AF-A0AAW2RX60-F1
#
_entry.id   AF-A0AAW2RX60-F1
#
_cell.length_a   1.000
_cell.length_b   1.000
_cell.length_c   1.000
_cell.angle_alpha   90.00
_cell.angle_beta   90.00
_cell.angle_gamma   90.00
#
_symmetry.space_group_name_H-M   'P 1'
#
loop_
_entity.id
_entity.type
_entity.pdbx_description
1 polymer ?
#
loop_
_entity_poly.entity_id
_entity_poly.type
_entity_poly.pdbx_seq_one_letter_code
_entity_poly.pdbx_strand_id
1 'polypeptide(L)'
;MATVWQLVELKNGETYNGHLVNCDTWMNIHLREVILNFLLLILINVEARISRYLKVIDKVQEETKTRSDRKPPGVGRGRGRGRDDNAAGRPSKGTGRGVDDGGSKGGGRGKGVAGSKSSGRGLCYEFAFVGFGRRRQGNDRIQNPFSTEVCWTHTSTQPEALEGGDRLTECCDMTDIKEDVDHHRRLILPMEAPKLEQVEVEEEENRAKPQQISKPKRVASLDIFRGLTVALMILVDDAGGEWPVIGHAPWNGCNLADFVMPFFLFIVGMAIPLAFKRIQDRVTAIKKVILRTLKLLFWGLLLQGGFSHAPNKLTYGVDMKKIRWCGILQRIALAYLVVAFVEIATRNSLTKGLLPGKLSIFKLYFWHWVVGACVLTVYLGTLYGTYVPDWQFTVQNTDSADFGKVLTVGCNVRGKLDPPCNAVGYIDRKVLGINHMYPHPAWKRSKACTNSSPHEGPFRADAPPWCWAPFEPEGILSSLSAILSTIFGVHFGHVLVHMKGHSPRLQHWTIMGLGLFILGIILHFTDAIPLNKQLYTLSYVCVTSGAAALVFSAFYILVDIWNFKHPFLPLEWIGMNAMLVYVMAAEGIFAGFVNGWYYDDPRNTLIHWIQKHIFINVWHSRRVGILLYVIFAEILFWGIVAGILHRLSIYWKL
;
A
#
# COMPACT_ATOMS: atom_id res chain seq x y z
N MET A 1 -1.63 35.85 -20.51
CA MET A 1 -1.28 36.58 -19.27
C MET A 1 -0.70 35.57 -18.30
N ALA A 2 0.28 35.93 -17.48
CA ALA A 2 0.72 35.07 -16.37
C ALA A 2 -0.20 35.31 -15.17
N THR A 3 -0.77 34.25 -14.59
CA THR A 3 -1.61 34.32 -13.39
C THR A 3 -0.72 34.35 -12.15
N VAL A 4 -0.46 35.55 -11.62
CA VAL A 4 0.46 35.76 -10.49
C VAL A 4 -0.30 35.72 -9.16
N TRP A 5 0.30 35.10 -8.15
CA TRP A 5 -0.15 35.20 -6.76
C TRP A 5 0.02 36.62 -6.23
N GLN A 6 -1.02 37.18 -5.61
CA GLN A 6 -0.99 38.50 -5.00
C GLN A 6 -1.58 38.45 -3.59
N LEU A 7 -0.95 39.21 -2.69
CA LEU A 7 -1.45 39.46 -1.35
C LEU A 7 -2.08 40.85 -1.30
N VAL A 8 -3.36 40.91 -0.96
CA VAL A 8 -4.14 42.14 -0.78
C VAL A 8 -4.41 42.33 0.70
N GLU A 9 -4.01 43.46 1.28
CA GLU A 9 -4.44 43.87 2.61
C GLU A 9 -5.58 44.88 2.50
N LEU A 10 -6.67 44.65 3.24
CA LEU A 10 -7.81 45.55 3.34
C LEU A 10 -7.63 46.57 4.48
N LYS A 11 -8.38 47.67 4.41
CA LYS A 11 -8.34 48.75 5.42
C LYS A 11 -8.81 48.31 6.81
N ASN A 12 -9.59 47.23 6.92
CA ASN A 12 -9.97 46.58 8.16
C ASN A 12 -8.87 45.67 8.78
N GLY A 13 -7.76 45.42 8.05
CA GLY A 13 -6.67 44.55 8.48
C GLY A 13 -6.77 43.09 8.03
N GLU A 14 -7.80 42.72 7.27
CA GLU A 14 -7.89 41.39 6.66
C GLU A 14 -6.91 41.24 5.49
N THR A 15 -6.39 40.04 5.29
CA THR A 15 -5.48 39.71 4.18
C THR A 15 -6.05 38.59 3.32
N TYR A 16 -5.98 38.80 2.00
CA TYR A 16 -6.47 37.89 0.97
C TYR A 16 -5.29 37.50 0.09
N ASN A 17 -4.96 36.21 0.03
CA ASN A 17 -3.89 35.69 -0.82
C ASN A 17 -4.49 34.81 -1.93
N GLY A 18 -4.31 35.18 -3.19
CA GLY A 18 -4.95 34.48 -4.32
C GLY A 18 -4.32 34.80 -5.68
N HIS A 19 -4.77 34.11 -6.72
CA HIS A 19 -4.38 34.41 -8.10
C HIS A 19 -5.18 35.60 -8.67
N LEU A 20 -4.50 36.64 -9.14
CA LEU A 20 -5.16 37.72 -9.88
C LEU A 20 -5.63 37.21 -11.25
N VAL A 21 -6.94 37.30 -11.49
CA VAL A 21 -7.58 36.94 -12.77
C VAL A 21 -7.81 38.18 -13.63
N ASN A 22 -8.34 39.26 -13.03
CA ASN A 22 -8.63 40.52 -13.72
C ASN A 22 -8.57 41.71 -12.76
N CYS A 23 -8.27 42.89 -13.28
CA CYS A 23 -8.28 44.16 -12.55
C CYS A 23 -8.86 45.25 -13.47
N ASP A 24 -9.83 46.03 -13.00
CA ASP A 24 -10.45 47.10 -13.80
C ASP A 24 -9.71 48.45 -13.68
N THR A 25 -10.15 49.45 -14.45
CA THR A 25 -9.57 50.81 -14.42
C THR A 25 -9.82 51.58 -13.12
N TRP A 26 -10.63 51.03 -12.22
CA TRP A 26 -10.91 51.59 -10.89
C TRP A 26 -10.16 50.85 -9.78
N MET A 27 -9.29 49.88 -10.12
CA MET A 27 -8.56 48.96 -9.23
C MET A 27 -9.44 47.94 -8.49
N ASN A 28 -10.63 47.62 -8.99
CA ASN A 28 -11.41 46.48 -8.48
C ASN A 28 -10.78 45.17 -8.98
N ILE A 29 -10.60 44.21 -8.07
CA ILE A 29 -9.66 43.10 -8.22
C ILE A 29 -10.41 41.76 -8.10
N HIS A 30 -10.37 40.97 -9.17
CA HIS A 30 -10.93 39.62 -9.20
C HIS A 30 -9.84 38.59 -8.88
N LEU A 31 -9.98 37.91 -7.74
CA LEU A 31 -9.07 36.88 -7.25
C LEU A 31 -9.71 35.50 -7.35
N ARG A 32 -8.91 34.47 -7.64
CA ARG A 32 -9.28 33.06 -7.67
C ARG A 32 -8.43 32.25 -6.69
N GLU A 33 -9.01 31.18 -6.14
CA GLU A 33 -8.35 30.27 -5.19
C GLU A 33 -7.73 31.04 -4.01
N VAL A 34 -8.61 31.80 -3.34
CA VAL A 34 -8.26 32.82 -2.36
C VAL A 34 -8.26 32.22 -0.96
N ILE A 35 -7.19 32.44 -0.21
CA ILE A 35 -7.08 32.08 1.20
C ILE A 35 -7.33 33.33 2.04
N LEU A 36 -8.31 33.24 2.94
CA LEU A 36 -8.67 34.25 3.95
C LEU A 36 -8.75 33.55 5.31
N ASN A 37 -7.86 33.88 6.26
CA ASN A 37 -7.91 33.38 7.64
C ASN A 37 -8.21 31.87 7.76
N PHE A 38 -7.45 31.04 7.03
CA PHE A 38 -7.57 29.57 6.91
C PHE A 38 -8.80 29.02 6.17
N LEU A 39 -9.70 29.88 5.66
CA LEU A 39 -10.78 29.49 4.76
C LEU A 39 -10.34 29.62 3.29
N LEU A 40 -10.68 28.63 2.45
CA LEU A 40 -10.43 28.64 1.01
C LEU A 40 -11.69 29.04 0.24
N LEU A 41 -11.60 30.06 -0.60
CA LEU A 41 -12.71 30.65 -1.33
C LEU A 41 -12.40 30.66 -2.84
N ILE A 42 -13.32 30.09 -3.64
CA ILE A 42 -13.05 29.76 -5.06
C ILE A 42 -12.83 31.01 -5.91
N LEU A 43 -13.62 32.07 -5.69
CA LEU A 43 -13.54 33.34 -6.39
C LEU A 43 -14.00 34.47 -5.46
N ILE A 44 -13.30 35.61 -5.47
CA ILE A 44 -13.68 36.85 -4.77
C ILE A 44 -13.51 38.05 -5.72
N ASN A 45 -14.38 39.05 -5.55
CA ASN A 45 -14.16 40.40 -6.07
C ASN A 45 -13.85 41.34 -4.90
N VAL A 46 -12.78 42.13 -5.00
CA VAL A 46 -12.35 43.10 -4.00
C VAL A 46 -12.48 44.51 -4.56
N GLU A 47 -13.28 45.36 -3.91
CA GLU A 47 -13.38 46.77 -4.29
C GLU A 47 -12.14 47.58 -3.90
N ALA A 48 -11.67 48.44 -4.81
CA ALA A 48 -10.53 49.32 -4.60
C ALA A 48 -10.68 50.25 -3.39
N ARG A 49 -11.92 50.64 -3.06
CA ARG A 49 -12.22 51.53 -1.92
C ARG A 49 -11.80 50.91 -0.58
N ILE A 50 -11.80 49.58 -0.50
CA ILE A 50 -11.59 48.81 0.74
C ILE A 50 -10.13 48.34 0.86
N SER A 51 -9.38 48.22 -0.24
CA SER A 51 -7.96 47.85 -0.19
C SER A 51 -7.09 48.93 0.45
N ARG A 52 -6.02 48.51 1.14
CA ARG A 52 -5.02 49.38 1.79
C ARG A 52 -3.71 49.40 1.00
N TYR A 53 -3.21 48.23 0.61
CA TYR A 53 -2.11 48.09 -0.34
C TYR A 53 -2.14 46.73 -1.04
N LEU A 54 -1.42 46.63 -2.16
CA LEU A 54 -1.27 45.42 -2.97
C LEU A 54 0.20 45.00 -2.98
N LYS A 55 0.53 43.79 -2.48
CA LYS A 55 1.89 43.27 -2.54
C LYS A 55 2.06 42.35 -3.76
N VAL A 56 2.76 42.87 -4.76
CA VAL A 56 3.12 42.15 -6.00
C VAL A 56 4.47 41.46 -5.82
N ILE A 57 4.62 40.25 -6.35
CA ILE A 57 5.87 39.48 -6.29
C ILE A 57 6.96 40.13 -7.16
N ASP A 58 8.18 40.26 -6.61
CA ASP A 58 9.29 41.03 -7.19
C ASP A 58 9.64 40.66 -8.64
N LYS A 59 9.51 39.37 -8.98
CA LYS A 59 9.73 38.84 -10.33
C LYS A 59 8.89 39.54 -11.42
N VAL A 60 7.68 40.01 -11.07
CA VAL A 60 6.84 40.79 -12.00
C VAL A 60 7.43 42.18 -12.24
N GLN A 61 8.05 42.79 -11.22
CA GLN A 61 8.69 44.09 -11.37
C GLN A 61 9.89 44.01 -12.35
N GLU A 62 10.68 42.94 -12.28
CA GLU A 62 11.75 42.66 -13.27
C GLU A 62 11.20 42.46 -14.69
N GLU A 63 10.14 41.67 -14.85
CA GLU A 63 9.47 41.48 -16.16
C GLU A 63 8.86 42.78 -16.71
N THR A 64 8.38 43.69 -15.85
CA THR A 64 7.92 45.03 -16.31
C THR A 64 9.06 45.99 -16.65
N LYS A 65 10.17 46.03 -15.88
CA LYS A 65 11.35 46.85 -16.20
C LYS A 65 11.99 46.44 -17.54
N THR A 66 12.25 45.14 -17.70
CA THR A 66 12.80 44.58 -18.96
C THR A 66 11.84 44.69 -20.16
N ARG A 67 10.59 45.09 -19.93
CA ARG A 67 9.62 45.49 -20.96
C ARG A 67 9.60 47.00 -21.22
N SER A 68 9.80 47.86 -20.22
CA SER A 68 9.88 49.32 -20.40
C SER A 68 11.14 49.77 -21.12
N ASP A 69 12.26 49.06 -20.95
CA ASP A 69 13.53 49.37 -21.63
C ASP A 69 13.51 49.08 -23.14
N ARG A 70 12.45 48.42 -23.64
CA ARG A 70 12.27 48.13 -25.07
C ARG A 70 11.63 49.34 -25.76
N LYS A 71 12.49 50.19 -26.35
CA LYS A 71 12.07 51.29 -27.24
C LYS A 71 11.00 50.81 -28.23
N PRO A 72 9.86 51.53 -28.38
CA PRO A 72 8.82 51.14 -29.33
C PRO A 72 9.33 51.23 -30.78
N PRO A 73 8.83 50.37 -31.70
CA PRO A 73 9.16 50.47 -33.11
C PRO A 73 8.69 51.81 -33.68
N GLY A 74 9.55 52.46 -34.47
CA GLY A 74 9.31 53.82 -34.96
C GLY A 74 8.10 53.90 -35.91
N VAL A 75 7.17 54.81 -35.62
CA VAL A 75 6.05 55.12 -36.51
C VAL A 75 6.58 55.75 -37.80
N GLY A 76 6.33 55.08 -38.93
CA GLY A 76 6.81 55.52 -40.24
C GLY A 76 6.24 56.89 -40.65
N ARG A 77 7.12 57.82 -41.03
CA ARG A 77 6.75 59.13 -41.61
C ARG A 77 7.17 59.20 -43.08
N GLY A 78 6.24 59.67 -43.92
CA GLY A 78 6.52 60.48 -45.12
C GLY A 78 7.26 59.80 -46.28
N ARG A 79 6.57 59.61 -47.42
CA ARG A 79 7.23 59.46 -48.72
C ARG A 79 7.99 60.74 -49.07
N GLY A 80 9.29 60.64 -49.32
CA GLY A 80 10.11 61.66 -49.99
C GLY A 80 10.79 61.05 -51.22
N ARG A 81 10.86 61.79 -52.34
CA ARG A 81 11.44 61.30 -53.60
C ARG A 81 12.91 61.72 -53.74
N GLY A 82 13.77 60.74 -54.03
CA GLY A 82 14.95 60.85 -54.90
C GLY A 82 16.13 61.70 -54.42
N ARG A 83 17.34 61.10 -54.42
CA ARG A 83 18.27 61.22 -55.56
C ARG A 83 19.41 60.20 -55.38
N ASP A 84 19.96 59.72 -56.50
CA ASP A 84 21.07 58.78 -56.55
C ASP A 84 22.41 59.45 -56.22
N ASP A 85 23.38 58.70 -55.68
CA ASP A 85 24.76 58.69 -56.20
C ASP A 85 25.63 57.55 -55.62
N ASN A 86 26.79 57.30 -56.24
CA ASN A 86 27.64 56.12 -56.04
C ASN A 86 28.79 56.32 -55.04
N ALA A 87 29.21 55.25 -54.33
CA ALA A 87 30.61 54.94 -54.01
C ALA A 87 30.79 53.53 -53.37
N ALA A 88 31.99 52.95 -53.46
CA ALA A 88 32.37 51.68 -52.83
C ALA A 88 33.55 51.85 -51.86
N GLY A 89 33.67 51.00 -50.83
CA GLY A 89 34.77 51.04 -49.86
C GLY A 89 34.96 49.74 -49.06
N ARG A 90 36.21 49.30 -48.90
CA ARG A 90 36.61 48.03 -48.24
C ARG A 90 36.64 48.12 -46.70
N PRO A 91 36.58 46.98 -45.98
CA PRO A 91 36.69 46.94 -44.51
C PRO A 91 38.15 47.08 -44.01
N SER A 92 38.30 47.35 -42.71
CA SER A 92 39.59 47.34 -41.99
C SER A 92 39.62 46.31 -40.85
N LYS A 93 40.82 46.01 -40.34
CA LYS A 93 41.14 44.91 -39.41
C LYS A 93 41.78 45.44 -38.11
N GLY A 94 41.57 44.69 -37.03
CA GLY A 94 42.52 44.55 -35.91
C GLY A 94 42.26 45.37 -34.64
N THR A 95 43.00 45.17 -33.53
CA THR A 95 43.83 44.01 -33.12
C THR A 95 44.28 44.16 -31.66
N GLY A 96 43.97 43.21 -30.76
CA GLY A 96 44.59 43.08 -29.42
C GLY A 96 44.34 44.24 -28.43
N ARG A 97 44.99 44.29 -27.27
CA ARG A 97 45.78 43.26 -26.54
C ARG A 97 45.96 43.71 -25.07
N GLY A 98 46.11 42.77 -24.13
CA GLY A 98 46.56 43.03 -22.75
C GLY A 98 45.43 43.00 -21.69
N VAL A 99 45.46 42.37 -20.50
CA VAL A 99 46.47 41.66 -19.64
C VAL A 99 46.80 42.43 -18.33
N ASP A 100 46.72 41.69 -17.22
CA ASP A 100 47.23 41.92 -15.85
C ASP A 100 46.73 43.10 -14.98
N ASP A 101 46.77 43.05 -13.63
CA ASP A 101 46.63 41.94 -12.65
C ASP A 101 46.46 42.51 -11.21
N GLY A 102 45.94 41.71 -10.26
CA GLY A 102 46.24 41.77 -8.81
C GLY A 102 45.73 42.94 -7.93
N GLY A 103 45.39 42.65 -6.65
CA GLY A 103 45.20 43.70 -5.63
C GLY A 103 44.36 43.36 -4.37
N SER A 104 44.94 42.67 -3.38
CA SER A 104 44.26 42.33 -2.11
C SER A 104 44.59 43.29 -0.95
N LYS A 105 43.59 43.66 -0.11
CA LYS A 105 43.60 43.55 1.39
C LYS A 105 42.52 44.38 2.11
N GLY A 106 42.16 43.91 3.32
CA GLY A 106 41.51 44.67 4.40
C GLY A 106 39.97 44.55 4.45
N GLY A 107 39.30 44.48 5.61
CA GLY A 107 39.80 44.42 7.00
C GLY A 107 39.06 45.36 7.95
N GLY A 108 37.96 44.90 8.57
CA GLY A 108 37.13 45.69 9.51
C GLY A 108 36.60 44.86 10.68
N ARG A 109 36.39 45.48 11.84
CA ARG A 109 36.23 44.78 13.14
C ARG A 109 35.25 45.48 14.09
N GLY A 110 34.46 44.70 14.83
CA GLY A 110 33.60 45.17 15.93
C GLY A 110 32.12 45.35 15.57
N LYS A 111 31.18 45.40 16.51
CA LYS A 111 31.25 45.22 17.98
C LYS A 111 30.03 44.43 18.46
N GLY A 112 30.17 43.68 19.56
CA GLY A 112 29.03 43.19 20.33
C GLY A 112 28.60 44.18 21.42
N VAL A 113 27.32 44.17 21.77
CA VAL A 113 26.72 44.83 22.95
C VAL A 113 25.69 43.87 23.53
N ALA A 114 25.56 43.81 24.86
CA ALA A 114 24.62 42.91 25.53
C ALA A 114 23.79 43.65 26.58
N GLY A 115 22.52 43.28 26.67
CA GLY A 115 21.69 43.38 27.88
C GLY A 115 21.04 44.74 28.19
N SER A 116 19.72 44.73 28.27
CA SER A 116 19.02 45.34 29.40
C SER A 116 17.79 44.50 29.78
N LYS A 117 17.39 44.56 31.05
CA LYS A 117 16.09 44.07 31.54
C LYS A 117 15.33 45.25 32.13
N SER A 118 14.02 45.27 31.94
CA SER A 118 13.08 46.03 32.78
C SER A 118 11.78 45.23 32.92
N SER A 119 10.93 45.62 33.86
CA SER A 119 9.75 44.83 34.30
C SER A 119 8.64 45.75 34.77
N GLY A 120 7.37 45.45 34.46
CA GLY A 120 6.26 46.34 34.83
C GLY A 120 4.84 45.92 34.42
N ARG A 121 4.26 44.99 35.18
CA ARG A 121 2.83 44.90 35.58
C ARG A 121 1.73 45.22 34.55
N GLY A 122 0.96 44.19 34.19
CA GLY A 122 -0.26 44.28 33.40
C GLY A 122 -1.53 44.68 34.17
N LEU A 123 -2.68 44.36 33.55
CA LEU A 123 -4.04 44.50 34.07
C LEU A 123 -4.93 43.43 33.42
N CYS A 124 -5.98 42.98 34.11
CA CYS A 124 -6.83 41.85 33.71
C CYS A 124 -8.20 42.29 33.20
N TYR A 125 -8.83 41.44 32.38
CA TYR A 125 -10.29 41.27 32.35
C TYR A 125 -10.64 39.78 32.22
N GLU A 126 -11.62 39.31 32.99
CA GLU A 126 -12.15 37.93 32.96
C GLU A 126 -13.45 37.83 32.16
N PHE A 127 -13.74 36.63 31.65
CA PHE A 127 -15.01 35.88 31.70
C PHE A 127 -14.66 34.47 31.12
N ALA A 128 -14.70 33.33 31.82
CA ALA A 128 -15.77 32.67 32.60
C ALA A 128 -16.98 32.28 31.72
N PHE A 129 -17.56 31.06 31.75
CA PHE A 129 -17.27 29.77 32.41
C PHE A 129 -17.17 28.66 31.32
N VAL A 130 -17.17 27.32 31.51
CA VAL A 130 -17.54 26.36 32.59
C VAL A 130 -16.65 25.10 32.48
N GLY A 131 -16.53 24.26 33.52
CA GLY A 131 -15.93 22.93 33.40
C GLY A 131 -16.27 21.95 34.54
N PHE A 132 -16.37 20.65 34.22
CA PHE A 132 -16.51 19.49 35.12
C PHE A 132 -15.93 18.25 34.40
N GLY A 133 -15.43 17.19 35.05
CA GLY A 133 -15.21 16.94 36.48
C GLY A 133 -14.99 15.43 36.71
N ARG A 134 -13.78 15.00 37.11
CA ARG A 134 -13.44 13.56 37.28
C ARG A 134 -14.18 12.93 38.48
N ARG A 135 -14.51 11.62 38.38
CA ARG A 135 -14.44 10.68 39.52
C ARG A 135 -13.92 9.30 39.10
N ARG A 136 -13.54 8.51 40.11
CA ARG A 136 -12.97 7.14 40.09
C ARG A 136 -13.47 6.43 41.36
N GLN A 137 -13.21 5.12 41.49
CA GLN A 137 -13.84 4.19 42.46
C GLN A 137 -15.30 3.87 42.06
N GLY A 138 -15.88 2.71 42.43
CA GLY A 138 -15.33 1.57 43.18
C GLY A 138 -16.16 0.30 42.94
N ASN A 139 -15.73 -0.84 43.46
CA ASN A 139 -16.39 -2.14 43.26
C ASN A 139 -17.30 -2.47 44.46
N ASP A 140 -18.60 -2.68 44.25
CA ASP A 140 -19.32 -3.87 44.78
C ASP A 140 -20.81 -3.97 44.38
N ARG A 141 -21.15 -5.12 43.78
CA ARG A 141 -22.26 -6.06 44.09
C ARG A 141 -23.75 -5.62 44.15
N ILE A 142 -24.59 -6.50 43.53
CA ILE A 142 -26.03 -6.83 43.78
C ILE A 142 -27.12 -6.10 42.94
N GLN A 143 -28.06 -6.94 42.46
CA GLN A 143 -29.45 -6.74 41.95
C GLN A 143 -29.75 -5.90 40.68
N ASN A 144 -30.11 -6.65 39.63
CA ASN A 144 -31.26 -6.38 38.73
C ASN A 144 -32.55 -6.15 39.56
N PRO A 145 -33.53 -5.33 39.12
CA PRO A 145 -34.45 -5.79 38.06
C PRO A 145 -35.00 -4.70 37.09
N PHE A 146 -35.94 -5.18 36.26
CA PHE A 146 -36.85 -4.49 35.32
C PHE A 146 -36.40 -4.21 33.88
N SER A 147 -37.27 -4.67 32.99
CA SER A 147 -37.33 -4.41 31.56
C SER A 147 -38.17 -3.17 31.26
N THR A 148 -38.10 -2.69 30.02
CA THR A 148 -39.21 -1.97 29.37
C THR A 148 -39.10 -2.18 27.87
N GLU A 149 -40.20 -2.57 27.24
CA GLU A 149 -40.28 -2.75 25.79
C GLU A 149 -40.75 -1.45 25.12
N VAL A 150 -40.47 -1.30 23.83
CA VAL A 150 -41.25 -0.42 22.94
C VAL A 150 -41.61 -1.20 21.70
N CYS A 151 -42.92 -1.26 21.42
CA CYS A 151 -43.51 -2.04 20.34
C CYS A 151 -43.57 -1.24 19.02
N TRP A 152 -43.75 -1.93 17.89
CA TRP A 152 -44.27 -1.35 16.65
C TRP A 152 -45.50 -2.14 16.20
N THR A 153 -46.52 -1.41 15.74
CA THR A 153 -47.88 -1.90 15.52
C THR A 153 -48.09 -2.56 14.16
N HIS A 154 -49.01 -3.54 14.07
CA HIS A 154 -50.20 -3.37 13.21
C HIS A 154 -51.33 -4.41 13.44
N THR A 155 -52.49 -3.91 13.87
CA THR A 155 -53.88 -4.31 13.51
C THR A 155 -54.22 -5.75 13.06
N SER A 156 -55.08 -6.41 13.83
CA SER A 156 -56.27 -7.12 13.30
C SER A 156 -57.41 -7.08 14.34
N THR A 157 -58.66 -7.30 13.91
CA THR A 157 -59.87 -7.09 14.72
C THR A 157 -60.74 -8.34 14.86
N GLN A 158 -61.44 -8.41 16.00
CA GLN A 158 -62.57 -9.30 16.35
C GLN A 158 -63.76 -8.41 16.78
N PRO A 159 -64.98 -8.92 17.13
CA PRO A 159 -65.41 -10.32 17.29
C PRO A 159 -66.71 -10.69 16.54
N GLU A 160 -67.19 -11.94 16.69
CA GLU A 160 -68.47 -12.28 17.34
C GLU A 160 -68.59 -13.81 17.55
N ALA A 161 -69.67 -14.31 18.17
CA ALA A 161 -69.76 -15.64 18.81
C ALA A 161 -70.85 -16.55 18.23
N LEU A 162 -70.83 -17.86 18.57
CA LEU A 162 -72.00 -18.70 18.88
C LEU A 162 -71.60 -20.12 19.39
N GLU A 163 -72.61 -20.94 19.72
CA GLU A 163 -72.59 -22.10 20.65
C GLU A 163 -72.03 -23.46 20.12
N GLY A 164 -71.73 -24.39 21.04
CA GLY A 164 -72.11 -25.82 20.89
C GLY A 164 -71.07 -26.93 21.14
N GLY A 165 -71.37 -27.88 22.06
CA GLY A 165 -71.11 -29.32 21.84
C GLY A 165 -70.02 -30.08 22.65
N ASP A 166 -70.42 -30.71 23.76
CA ASP A 166 -70.12 -32.11 24.17
C ASP A 166 -68.80 -32.85 23.79
N ARG A 167 -67.87 -33.03 24.77
CA ARG A 167 -67.68 -34.31 25.52
C ARG A 167 -66.39 -34.42 26.41
N LEU A 168 -66.56 -35.04 27.58
CA LEU A 168 -65.77 -36.11 28.27
C LEU A 168 -64.23 -36.22 28.03
N THR A 169 -63.34 -36.52 29.00
CA THR A 169 -63.49 -37.15 30.35
C THR A 169 -62.26 -36.92 31.27
N GLU A 170 -62.46 -36.90 32.60
CA GLU A 170 -61.64 -37.38 33.77
C GLU A 170 -60.08 -37.27 33.78
N CYS A 171 -59.39 -36.73 34.80
CA CYS A 171 -59.20 -37.14 36.23
C CYS A 171 -58.29 -38.38 36.42
N CYS A 172 -57.29 -38.54 37.34
CA CYS A 172 -56.60 -37.77 38.41
C CYS A 172 -55.07 -38.09 38.33
N ASP A 173 -54.06 -37.50 39.00
CA ASP A 173 -53.88 -36.58 40.17
C ASP A 173 -53.53 -37.22 41.56
N MET A 174 -52.69 -36.50 42.33
CA MET A 174 -52.20 -36.64 43.73
C MET A 174 -51.34 -37.84 44.25
N THR A 175 -50.05 -37.54 44.56
CA THR A 175 -49.26 -37.82 45.82
C THR A 175 -49.10 -39.28 46.37
N ASP A 176 -48.29 -39.66 47.38
CA ASP A 176 -47.46 -38.98 48.40
C ASP A 176 -46.36 -39.91 49.06
N ILE A 177 -45.54 -39.40 50.01
CA ILE A 177 -44.75 -40.09 51.10
C ILE A 177 -43.56 -41.01 50.67
N LYS A 178 -42.34 -41.11 51.27
CA LYS A 178 -41.53 -40.50 52.38
C LYS A 178 -41.13 -41.45 53.56
N GLU A 179 -39.83 -41.80 53.63
CA GLU A 179 -39.05 -42.40 54.79
C GLU A 179 -39.50 -43.82 55.27
N ASP A 180 -38.76 -44.67 56.03
CA ASP A 180 -37.63 -44.50 56.99
C ASP A 180 -36.86 -45.84 57.33
N VAL A 181 -35.81 -45.77 58.18
CA VAL A 181 -35.14 -46.78 59.08
C VAL A 181 -34.15 -47.88 58.58
N ASP A 182 -33.00 -47.92 59.29
CA ASP A 182 -31.89 -48.91 59.35
C ASP A 182 -32.21 -50.38 59.74
N HIS A 183 -31.32 -51.32 59.37
CA HIS A 183 -30.82 -52.29 60.38
C HIS A 183 -29.39 -52.85 60.19
N HIS A 184 -28.75 -53.20 61.32
CA HIS A 184 -27.40 -53.76 61.43
C HIS A 184 -27.28 -55.27 61.12
N ARG A 185 -26.10 -55.73 60.66
CA ARG A 185 -25.12 -56.51 61.49
C ARG A 185 -23.73 -56.67 60.79
N ARG A 186 -22.70 -57.06 61.57
CA ARG A 186 -21.26 -57.12 61.22
C ARG A 186 -20.74 -58.57 61.07
N LEU A 187 -19.43 -58.69 60.74
CA LEU A 187 -18.52 -59.86 60.62
C LEU A 187 -18.29 -60.23 59.14
N ILE A 188 -17.07 -60.43 58.61
CA ILE A 188 -15.84 -61.07 59.16
C ILE A 188 -14.54 -60.29 58.81
N LEU A 189 -13.46 -60.53 59.56
CA LEU A 189 -12.04 -60.24 59.25
C LEU A 189 -11.17 -61.40 59.82
N PRO A 190 -9.87 -61.59 59.46
CA PRO A 190 -9.03 -60.90 58.44
C PRO A 190 -8.36 -61.88 57.43
N MET A 191 -7.54 -61.37 56.49
CA MET A 191 -6.15 -61.80 56.19
C MET A 191 -5.59 -61.12 54.90
N GLU A 192 -4.26 -61.00 54.83
CA GLU A 192 -3.33 -60.47 53.80
C GLU A 192 -3.81 -59.94 52.42
N ALA A 193 -3.15 -58.86 51.98
CA ALA A 193 -3.34 -58.22 50.68
C ALA A 193 -2.23 -58.54 49.66
N PRO A 194 -2.48 -58.26 48.37
CA PRO A 194 -1.53 -57.46 47.59
C PRO A 194 -2.17 -56.22 46.94
N LYS A 195 -1.34 -55.24 46.59
CA LYS A 195 -1.77 -53.99 45.91
C LYS A 195 -2.06 -54.23 44.43
N LEU A 196 -3.16 -53.68 43.91
CA LEU A 196 -3.31 -53.31 42.49
C LEU A 196 -3.87 -51.87 42.39
N GLU A 197 -3.76 -51.26 41.21
CA GLU A 197 -3.72 -49.81 41.03
C GLU A 197 -5.06 -49.05 41.12
N GLN A 198 -4.96 -47.77 41.49
CA GLN A 198 -6.06 -46.80 41.53
C GLN A 198 -6.23 -46.11 40.16
N VAL A 199 -6.78 -46.78 39.15
CA VAL A 199 -6.98 -46.21 37.80
C VAL A 199 -8.35 -46.59 37.22
N GLU A 200 -9.44 -45.97 37.72
CA GLU A 200 -10.74 -46.01 37.01
C GLU A 200 -11.79 -44.94 37.44
N VAL A 201 -11.51 -44.06 38.41
CA VAL A 201 -12.53 -43.14 39.00
C VAL A 201 -12.51 -41.71 38.42
N GLU A 202 -11.50 -41.31 37.63
CA GLU A 202 -11.35 -39.91 37.17
C GLU A 202 -12.12 -39.52 35.89
N GLU A 203 -12.73 -40.47 35.14
CA GLU A 203 -13.28 -40.14 33.81
C GLU A 203 -14.69 -39.52 33.80
N GLU A 204 -15.57 -39.79 34.78
CA GLU A 204 -16.95 -39.30 34.72
C GLU A 204 -17.12 -37.82 35.14
N GLU A 205 -16.33 -37.30 36.09
CA GLU A 205 -16.54 -35.95 36.65
C GLU A 205 -16.23 -34.82 35.63
N ASN A 206 -15.50 -35.10 34.54
CA ASN A 206 -15.20 -34.10 33.52
C ASN A 206 -16.37 -33.79 32.56
N ARG A 207 -17.49 -34.52 32.63
CA ARG A 207 -18.58 -34.40 31.64
C ARG A 207 -19.46 -33.14 31.79
N ALA A 208 -19.34 -32.40 32.89
CA ALA A 208 -20.22 -31.27 33.24
C ALA A 208 -19.63 -29.86 33.04
N LYS A 209 -18.42 -29.72 32.47
CA LYS A 209 -17.84 -28.39 32.17
C LYS A 209 -18.45 -27.82 30.89
N PRO A 210 -19.11 -26.64 30.91
CA PRO A 210 -19.70 -26.07 29.69
C PRO A 210 -18.60 -25.79 28.67
N GLN A 211 -18.79 -26.27 27.43
CA GLN A 211 -17.79 -26.13 26.36
C GLN A 211 -17.61 -24.66 25.99
N GLN A 212 -16.65 -24.00 26.66
CA GLN A 212 -16.26 -22.62 26.39
C GLN A 212 -15.82 -22.53 24.93
N ILE A 213 -16.61 -21.84 24.10
CA ILE A 213 -16.46 -21.81 22.64
C ILE A 213 -15.06 -21.30 22.29
N SER A 214 -14.16 -22.23 21.98
CA SER A 214 -12.74 -21.90 21.80
C SER A 214 -12.60 -20.94 20.62
N LYS A 215 -12.10 -19.72 20.88
CA LYS A 215 -11.91 -18.70 19.85
C LYS A 215 -11.04 -19.32 18.75
N PRO A 216 -11.49 -19.36 17.48
CA PRO A 216 -10.93 -20.26 16.47
C PRO A 216 -9.46 -19.93 16.21
N LYS A 217 -8.57 -20.79 16.74
CA LYS A 217 -7.13 -20.59 16.86
C LYS A 217 -6.52 -20.12 15.54
N ARG A 218 -5.98 -18.89 15.53
CA ARG A 218 -5.18 -18.37 14.42
C ARG A 218 -3.88 -19.18 14.32
N VAL A 219 -3.31 -19.20 13.12
CA VAL A 219 -2.00 -19.81 12.85
C VAL A 219 -0.99 -18.68 12.90
N ALA A 220 -0.22 -18.59 13.98
CA ALA A 220 0.60 -17.42 14.28
C ALA A 220 1.72 -17.23 13.26
N SER A 221 2.31 -18.33 12.75
CA SER A 221 3.28 -18.27 11.64
C SER A 221 2.75 -17.60 10.37
N LEU A 222 1.45 -17.74 10.06
CA LEU A 222 0.83 -17.12 8.88
C LEU A 222 0.60 -15.61 9.07
N ASP A 223 0.23 -15.19 10.29
CA ASP A 223 0.14 -13.76 10.61
C ASP A 223 1.54 -13.12 10.67
N ILE A 224 2.55 -13.79 11.26
CA ILE A 224 3.94 -13.30 11.30
C ILE A 224 4.56 -13.21 9.90
N PHE A 225 4.39 -14.22 9.03
CA PHE A 225 4.90 -14.17 7.66
C PHE A 225 4.24 -13.04 6.84
N ARG A 226 2.94 -12.78 7.09
CA ARG A 226 2.23 -11.62 6.53
C ARG A 226 2.76 -10.29 7.09
N GLY A 227 3.08 -10.23 8.37
CA GLY A 227 3.73 -9.08 8.99
C GLY A 227 5.12 -8.79 8.45
N LEU A 228 5.95 -9.82 8.28
CA LEU A 228 7.26 -9.72 7.63
C LEU A 228 7.12 -9.18 6.21
N THR A 229 6.12 -9.64 5.45
CA THR A 229 5.93 -9.18 4.05
C THR A 229 5.55 -7.70 3.99
N VAL A 230 4.76 -7.19 4.95
CA VAL A 230 4.47 -5.75 5.08
C VAL A 230 5.68 -4.95 5.57
N ALA A 231 6.43 -5.45 6.56
CA ALA A 231 7.65 -4.81 7.04
C ALA A 231 8.73 -4.74 5.94
N LEU A 232 8.80 -5.77 5.09
CA LEU A 232 9.70 -5.82 3.94
C LEU A 232 9.29 -4.84 2.83
N MET A 233 8.00 -4.61 2.64
CA MET A 233 7.47 -3.58 1.74
C MET A 233 7.97 -2.19 2.16
N ILE A 234 7.72 -1.81 3.43
CA ILE A 234 8.20 -0.54 4.01
C ILE A 234 9.73 -0.42 3.86
N LEU A 235 10.47 -1.50 4.19
CA LEU A 235 11.93 -1.52 4.05
C LEU A 235 12.41 -1.24 2.61
N VAL A 236 11.71 -1.74 1.60
CA VAL A 236 12.17 -1.61 0.21
C VAL A 236 11.68 -0.34 -0.48
N ASP A 237 10.54 0.19 -0.08
CA ASP A 237 10.00 1.44 -0.61
C ASP A 237 10.85 2.62 -0.11
N ASP A 238 11.14 2.70 1.20
CA ASP A 238 11.86 3.82 1.80
C ASP A 238 13.39 3.70 1.76
N ALA A 239 13.98 2.49 1.86
CA ALA A 239 15.44 2.31 1.79
C ALA A 239 15.98 1.84 0.42
N GLY A 240 15.12 1.37 -0.50
CA GLY A 240 15.54 0.76 -1.78
C GLY A 240 16.15 1.72 -2.82
N GLY A 241 16.04 3.04 -2.60
CA GLY A 241 16.75 4.06 -3.39
C GLY A 241 18.23 4.18 -3.03
N GLU A 242 18.56 4.14 -1.74
CA GLU A 242 19.93 4.21 -1.21
C GLU A 242 20.69 2.88 -1.32
N TRP A 243 19.95 1.77 -1.31
CA TRP A 243 20.46 0.40 -1.39
C TRP A 243 19.89 -0.32 -2.62
N PRO A 244 20.57 -0.28 -3.78
CA PRO A 244 20.10 -0.90 -5.02
C PRO A 244 19.88 -2.42 -4.98
N VAL A 245 20.44 -3.13 -4.00
CA VAL A 245 20.22 -4.58 -3.77
C VAL A 245 18.93 -4.84 -2.96
N ILE A 246 18.48 -3.84 -2.18
CA ILE A 246 17.19 -3.86 -1.50
C ILE A 246 16.09 -3.56 -2.51
N GLY A 247 16.19 -2.44 -3.25
CA GLY A 247 15.22 -2.06 -4.29
C GLY A 247 15.20 -2.96 -5.53
N HIS A 248 14.19 -2.80 -6.40
CA HIS A 248 13.93 -3.68 -7.56
C HIS A 248 15.10 -3.86 -8.54
N ALA A 249 15.22 -5.08 -9.09
CA ALA A 249 16.09 -5.34 -10.24
C ALA A 249 15.64 -4.55 -11.49
N PRO A 250 16.56 -3.97 -12.30
CA PRO A 250 16.18 -3.15 -13.45
C PRO A 250 15.40 -3.88 -14.56
N TRP A 251 15.66 -5.18 -14.77
CA TRP A 251 14.90 -6.00 -15.73
C TRP A 251 14.96 -7.49 -15.37
N ASN A 252 16.09 -8.14 -15.66
CA ASN A 252 16.39 -9.52 -15.26
C ASN A 252 17.11 -9.54 -13.91
N GLY A 253 16.96 -10.63 -13.16
CA GLY A 253 17.45 -10.79 -11.79
C GLY A 253 16.34 -10.65 -10.74
N CYS A 254 16.69 -10.90 -9.48
CA CYS A 254 15.77 -10.82 -8.33
C CYS A 254 16.47 -10.12 -7.17
N ASN A 255 15.99 -8.94 -6.79
CA ASN A 255 16.43 -8.24 -5.59
C ASN A 255 15.43 -8.46 -4.44
N LEU A 256 15.73 -7.94 -3.25
CA LEU A 256 14.92 -8.18 -2.05
C LEU A 256 13.47 -7.71 -2.21
N ALA A 257 13.26 -6.53 -2.81
CA ALA A 257 11.96 -5.95 -3.13
C ALA A 257 11.12 -6.80 -4.11
N ASP A 258 11.75 -7.72 -4.84
CA ASP A 258 11.08 -8.52 -5.86
C ASP A 258 10.39 -9.77 -5.27
N PHE A 259 10.62 -10.08 -3.98
CA PHE A 259 9.93 -11.15 -3.26
C PHE A 259 8.59 -10.71 -2.61
N VAL A 260 8.43 -9.41 -2.32
CA VAL A 260 7.30 -8.87 -1.52
C VAL A 260 5.92 -9.24 -2.10
N MET A 261 5.70 -8.99 -3.39
CA MET A 261 4.40 -9.18 -4.03
C MET A 261 4.04 -10.67 -4.25
N PRO A 262 4.95 -11.55 -4.72
CA PRO A 262 4.73 -13.00 -4.72
C PRO A 262 4.44 -13.58 -3.33
N PHE A 263 5.10 -13.08 -2.27
CA PHE A 263 4.82 -13.51 -0.89
C PHE A 263 3.39 -13.16 -0.49
N PHE A 264 2.90 -11.94 -0.80
CA PHE A 264 1.49 -11.58 -0.59
C PHE A 264 0.53 -12.51 -1.36
N LEU A 265 0.79 -12.81 -2.63
CA LEU A 265 -0.04 -13.70 -3.45
C LEU A 265 -0.10 -15.13 -2.89
N PHE A 266 1.03 -15.65 -2.40
CA PHE A 266 1.14 -16.96 -1.75
C PHE A 266 0.37 -16.99 -0.42
N ILE A 267 0.50 -15.95 0.41
CA ILE A 267 -0.24 -15.81 1.69
C ILE A 267 -1.76 -15.70 1.45
N VAL A 268 -2.18 -14.96 0.42
CA VAL A 268 -3.59 -14.87 0.00
C VAL A 268 -4.11 -16.24 -0.43
N GLY A 269 -3.31 -17.02 -1.16
CA GLY A 269 -3.60 -18.42 -1.48
C GLY A 269 -3.76 -19.28 -0.23
N MET A 270 -2.81 -19.24 0.70
CA MET A 270 -2.89 -20.01 1.96
C MET A 270 -4.14 -19.68 2.79
N ALA A 271 -4.63 -18.44 2.73
CA ALA A 271 -5.81 -17.99 3.44
C ALA A 271 -7.14 -18.46 2.83
N ILE A 272 -7.18 -18.85 1.54
CA ILE A 272 -8.42 -19.27 0.85
C ILE A 272 -9.06 -20.51 1.51
N PRO A 273 -8.37 -21.67 1.66
CA PRO A 273 -8.97 -22.85 2.31
C PRO A 273 -9.36 -22.61 3.78
N LEU A 274 -8.54 -21.83 4.50
CA LEU A 274 -8.78 -21.47 5.91
C LEU A 274 -10.05 -20.63 6.09
N ALA A 275 -10.40 -19.80 5.10
CA ALA A 275 -11.62 -19.01 5.09
C ALA A 275 -12.85 -19.85 4.71
N PHE A 276 -12.80 -20.61 3.61
CA PHE A 276 -13.97 -21.35 3.12
C PHE A 276 -14.32 -22.57 3.97
N LYS A 277 -13.36 -23.14 4.74
CA LYS A 277 -13.67 -24.12 5.80
C LYS A 277 -14.75 -23.65 6.79
N ARG A 278 -14.93 -22.33 6.98
CA ARG A 278 -15.89 -21.73 7.93
C ARG A 278 -17.21 -21.28 7.30
N ILE A 279 -17.35 -21.30 5.97
CA ILE A 279 -18.54 -20.81 5.26
C ILE A 279 -19.15 -22.00 4.53
N GLN A 280 -20.30 -22.51 4.98
CA GLN A 280 -20.85 -23.76 4.45
C GLN A 280 -21.66 -23.56 3.16
N ASP A 281 -22.46 -22.48 3.09
CA ASP A 281 -23.22 -22.08 1.90
C ASP A 281 -22.33 -21.52 0.77
N ARG A 282 -22.63 -21.96 -0.46
CA ARG A 282 -22.01 -21.52 -1.72
C ARG A 282 -22.37 -20.08 -2.10
N VAL A 283 -23.63 -19.66 -1.92
CA VAL A 283 -24.09 -18.32 -2.34
C VAL A 283 -23.44 -17.23 -1.47
N THR A 284 -23.43 -17.44 -0.15
CA THR A 284 -22.72 -16.62 0.83
C THR A 284 -21.22 -16.58 0.59
N ALA A 285 -20.61 -17.70 0.15
CA ALA A 285 -19.19 -17.72 -0.22
C ALA A 285 -18.92 -16.82 -1.44
N ILE A 286 -19.70 -16.98 -2.52
CA ILE A 286 -19.58 -16.17 -3.76
C ILE A 286 -19.80 -14.68 -3.46
N LYS A 287 -20.86 -14.32 -2.71
CA LYS A 287 -21.14 -12.93 -2.31
C LYS A 287 -19.98 -12.32 -1.52
N LYS A 288 -19.34 -13.09 -0.63
CA LYS A 288 -18.16 -12.65 0.13
C LYS A 288 -16.91 -12.49 -0.74
N VAL A 289 -16.69 -13.35 -1.74
CA VAL A 289 -15.60 -13.18 -2.72
C VAL A 289 -15.80 -11.90 -3.51
N ILE A 290 -16.96 -11.72 -4.14
CA ILE A 290 -17.24 -10.57 -5.01
C ILE A 290 -17.11 -9.25 -4.23
N LEU A 291 -17.72 -9.15 -3.05
CA LEU A 291 -17.61 -7.93 -2.22
C LEU A 291 -16.17 -7.63 -1.80
N ARG A 292 -15.35 -8.65 -1.55
CA ARG A 292 -13.93 -8.48 -1.20
C ARG A 292 -13.08 -8.05 -2.39
N THR A 293 -13.28 -8.67 -3.55
CA THR A 293 -12.62 -8.29 -4.81
C THR A 293 -12.99 -6.85 -5.21
N LEU A 294 -14.27 -6.47 -5.12
CA LEU A 294 -14.73 -5.10 -5.41
C LEU A 294 -14.07 -4.06 -4.49
N LYS A 295 -13.92 -4.34 -3.19
CA LYS A 295 -13.16 -3.46 -2.28
C LYS A 295 -11.70 -3.35 -2.66
N LEU A 296 -11.03 -4.47 -2.97
CA LEU A 296 -9.61 -4.47 -3.36
C LEU A 296 -9.38 -3.70 -4.67
N LEU A 297 -10.31 -3.80 -5.63
CA LEU A 297 -10.29 -3.00 -6.86
C LEU A 297 -10.55 -1.50 -6.58
N PHE A 298 -11.54 -1.17 -5.75
CA PHE A 298 -11.85 0.21 -5.37
C PHE A 298 -10.67 0.90 -4.68
N TRP A 299 -10.09 0.27 -3.66
CA TRP A 299 -8.90 0.81 -3.00
C TRP A 299 -7.71 0.81 -3.97
N GLY A 300 -7.50 -0.24 -4.78
CA GLY A 300 -6.46 -0.24 -5.81
C GLY A 300 -6.53 0.95 -6.77
N LEU A 301 -7.73 1.37 -7.19
CA LEU A 301 -7.93 2.55 -8.03
C LEU A 301 -7.81 3.88 -7.27
N LEU A 302 -8.21 3.95 -6.00
CA LEU A 302 -8.03 5.14 -5.17
C LEU A 302 -6.55 5.48 -4.99
N LEU A 303 -5.78 4.48 -4.53
CA LEU A 303 -4.35 4.60 -4.22
C LEU A 303 -3.54 4.80 -5.52
N GLN A 304 -3.64 3.81 -6.42
CA GLN A 304 -2.75 3.74 -7.59
C GLN A 304 -3.25 4.54 -8.80
N GLY A 305 -4.53 4.96 -8.82
CA GLY A 305 -5.08 5.86 -9.84
C GLY A 305 -4.61 7.31 -9.70
N GLY A 306 -3.87 7.64 -8.63
CA GLY A 306 -3.23 8.94 -8.44
C GLY A 306 -4.10 9.98 -7.73
N PHE A 307 -5.09 9.58 -6.93
CA PHE A 307 -5.92 10.52 -6.16
C PHE A 307 -5.08 11.44 -5.25
N SER A 308 -3.94 10.93 -4.77
CA SER A 308 -2.85 11.66 -4.10
C SER A 308 -1.65 11.80 -5.06
N HIS A 309 -1.24 13.02 -5.40
CA HIS A 309 -0.11 13.28 -6.32
C HIS A 309 1.27 13.35 -5.60
N ALA A 310 1.59 12.31 -4.83
CA ALA A 310 2.81 12.17 -4.03
C ALA A 310 2.93 13.16 -2.83
N PRO A 311 3.74 12.87 -1.80
CA PRO A 311 3.79 13.66 -0.56
C PRO A 311 4.16 15.14 -0.72
N ASN A 312 4.78 15.50 -1.86
CA ASN A 312 5.39 16.81 -2.10
C ASN A 312 4.56 17.74 -3.00
N LYS A 313 3.33 17.35 -3.41
CA LYS A 313 2.44 18.21 -4.21
C LYS A 313 1.01 18.17 -3.66
N LEU A 314 0.52 19.31 -3.19
CA LEU A 314 -0.83 19.51 -2.62
C LEU A 314 -1.97 19.47 -3.66
N THR A 315 -1.70 18.98 -4.88
CA THR A 315 -2.68 18.82 -5.96
C THR A 315 -3.44 17.50 -5.78
N TYR A 316 -4.73 17.58 -5.46
CA TYR A 316 -5.63 16.42 -5.36
C TYR A 316 -6.47 16.26 -6.64
N GLY A 317 -6.77 15.02 -7.02
CA GLY A 317 -7.63 14.70 -8.17
C GLY A 317 -7.04 13.63 -9.09
N VAL A 318 -7.85 13.10 -10.00
CA VAL A 318 -7.48 12.03 -10.93
C VAL A 318 -7.67 12.52 -12.37
N ASP A 319 -6.59 12.57 -13.16
CA ASP A 319 -6.70 12.72 -14.60
C ASP A 319 -7.21 11.39 -15.20
N MET A 320 -8.51 11.36 -15.50
CA MET A 320 -9.17 10.20 -16.11
C MET A 320 -8.56 9.76 -17.46
N LYS A 321 -7.76 10.61 -18.12
CA LYS A 321 -7.02 10.27 -19.36
C LYS A 321 -5.64 9.64 -19.10
N LYS A 322 -5.19 9.60 -17.84
CA LYS A 322 -3.88 9.05 -17.41
C LYS A 322 -3.94 8.13 -16.19
N ILE A 323 -5.14 7.88 -15.64
CA ILE A 323 -5.37 6.96 -14.52
C ILE A 323 -4.74 5.59 -14.78
N ARG A 324 -3.97 5.07 -13.83
CA ARG A 324 -3.31 3.76 -13.93
C ARG A 324 -4.25 2.65 -13.48
N TRP A 325 -4.83 1.92 -14.44
CA TRP A 325 -5.81 0.86 -14.17
C TRP A 325 -5.22 -0.38 -13.49
N CYS A 326 -4.02 -0.79 -13.91
CA CYS A 326 -3.32 -1.99 -13.42
C CYS A 326 -2.47 -1.69 -12.19
N GLY A 327 -2.49 -2.58 -11.20
CA GLY A 327 -1.80 -2.36 -9.92
C GLY A 327 -1.79 -3.52 -8.95
N ILE A 328 -1.08 -3.35 -7.84
CA ILE A 328 -0.75 -4.46 -6.92
C ILE A 328 -2.03 -5.01 -6.26
N LEU A 329 -2.90 -4.14 -5.76
CA LEU A 329 -4.20 -4.56 -5.20
C LEU A 329 -5.11 -5.17 -6.27
N GLN A 330 -5.08 -4.65 -7.50
CA GLN A 330 -5.85 -5.17 -8.64
C GLN A 330 -5.39 -6.57 -9.05
N ARG A 331 -4.07 -6.81 -9.11
CA ARG A 331 -3.45 -8.12 -9.35
C ARG A 331 -3.83 -9.13 -8.27
N ILE A 332 -3.73 -8.72 -6.99
CA ILE A 332 -4.17 -9.54 -5.85
C ILE A 332 -5.68 -9.83 -5.93
N ALA A 333 -6.50 -8.85 -6.30
CA ALA A 333 -7.95 -8.99 -6.46
C ALA A 333 -8.33 -10.00 -7.57
N LEU A 334 -7.64 -9.94 -8.72
CA LEU A 334 -7.81 -10.86 -9.84
C LEU A 334 -7.40 -12.30 -9.47
N ALA A 335 -6.20 -12.47 -8.92
CA ALA A 335 -5.70 -13.79 -8.52
C ALA A 335 -6.57 -14.41 -7.40
N TYR A 336 -6.99 -13.61 -6.42
CA TYR A 336 -7.95 -14.04 -5.40
C TYR A 336 -9.30 -14.45 -6.01
N LEU A 337 -9.85 -13.66 -6.93
CA LEU A 337 -11.15 -13.93 -7.57
C LEU A 337 -11.15 -15.27 -8.30
N VAL A 338 -10.18 -15.49 -9.19
CA VAL A 338 -10.10 -16.72 -10.00
C VAL A 338 -9.92 -17.94 -9.11
N VAL A 339 -8.95 -17.91 -8.19
CA VAL A 339 -8.64 -19.09 -7.37
C VAL A 339 -9.73 -19.37 -6.33
N ALA A 340 -10.38 -18.34 -5.76
CA ALA A 340 -11.51 -18.54 -4.85
C ALA A 340 -12.75 -19.13 -5.56
N PHE A 341 -13.00 -18.79 -6.84
CA PHE A 341 -14.06 -19.44 -7.61
C PHE A 341 -13.76 -20.93 -7.87
N VAL A 342 -12.52 -21.30 -8.19
CA VAL A 342 -12.12 -22.71 -8.36
C VAL A 342 -12.30 -23.49 -7.06
N GLU A 343 -11.86 -22.94 -5.92
CA GLU A 343 -12.07 -23.54 -4.58
C GLU A 343 -13.56 -23.77 -4.29
N ILE A 344 -14.42 -22.77 -4.52
CA ILE A 344 -15.88 -22.89 -4.29
C ILE A 344 -16.52 -23.94 -5.23
N ALA A 345 -16.11 -23.99 -6.50
CA ALA A 345 -16.66 -24.94 -7.48
C ALA A 345 -16.28 -26.38 -7.14
N THR A 346 -14.98 -26.64 -6.91
CA THR A 346 -14.38 -27.97 -6.71
C THR A 346 -14.78 -28.64 -5.39
N ARG A 347 -15.24 -27.86 -4.41
CA ARG A 347 -15.61 -28.30 -3.05
C ARG A 347 -16.54 -29.53 -2.97
N ASN A 348 -17.42 -29.76 -3.95
CA ASN A 348 -18.30 -30.93 -3.94
C ASN A 348 -17.59 -32.25 -4.28
N SER A 349 -16.38 -32.22 -4.83
CA SER A 349 -15.55 -33.41 -5.02
C SER A 349 -14.88 -33.89 -3.73
N LEU A 350 -14.92 -33.08 -2.67
CA LEU A 350 -14.11 -33.30 -1.45
C LEU A 350 -14.65 -34.39 -0.51
N THR A 351 -15.94 -34.73 -0.63
CA THR A 351 -16.64 -35.64 0.30
C THR A 351 -16.65 -37.10 -0.14
N LYS A 352 -16.17 -37.43 -1.34
CA LYS A 352 -16.20 -38.80 -1.89
C LYS A 352 -14.82 -39.46 -1.90
N GLY A 353 -14.44 -40.00 -0.75
CA GLY A 353 -13.46 -41.10 -0.60
C GLY A 353 -12.00 -40.75 -0.91
N LEU A 354 -11.13 -40.81 0.11
CA LEU A 354 -9.68 -40.66 -0.10
C LEU A 354 -8.87 -41.52 0.88
N LEU A 355 -8.09 -42.46 0.35
CA LEU A 355 -7.18 -43.29 1.14
C LEU A 355 -5.96 -42.48 1.63
N PRO A 356 -5.38 -42.85 2.79
CA PRO A 356 -4.22 -42.15 3.37
C PRO A 356 -2.93 -42.45 2.59
N GLY A 357 -2.58 -41.56 1.65
CA GLY A 357 -1.31 -41.62 0.92
C GLY A 357 -0.73 -40.22 0.64
N LYS A 358 0.60 -40.08 0.54
CA LYS A 358 1.25 -38.76 0.39
C LYS A 358 0.82 -37.99 -0.88
N LEU A 359 0.47 -38.70 -1.95
CA LEU A 359 -0.04 -38.12 -3.21
C LEU A 359 -1.54 -37.81 -3.20
N SER A 360 -2.28 -38.17 -2.14
CA SER A 360 -3.74 -37.98 -2.04
C SER A 360 -4.16 -36.52 -2.22
N ILE A 361 -3.39 -35.59 -1.64
CA ILE A 361 -3.63 -34.14 -1.70
C ILE A 361 -3.57 -33.62 -3.15
N PHE A 362 -2.64 -34.11 -3.97
CA PHE A 362 -2.55 -33.72 -5.39
C PHE A 362 -3.75 -34.24 -6.20
N LYS A 363 -4.28 -35.43 -5.88
CA LYS A 363 -5.53 -35.93 -6.49
C LYS A 363 -6.75 -35.13 -6.03
N LEU A 364 -6.84 -34.81 -4.74
CA LEU A 364 -7.96 -34.06 -4.14
C LEU A 364 -8.09 -32.63 -4.71
N TYR A 365 -6.96 -31.99 -5.04
CA TYR A 365 -6.92 -30.64 -5.62
C TYR A 365 -6.50 -30.62 -7.10
N PHE A 366 -6.69 -31.73 -7.82
CA PHE A 366 -6.31 -31.87 -9.23
C PHE A 366 -6.81 -30.71 -10.09
N TRP A 367 -8.04 -30.24 -9.90
CA TRP A 367 -8.62 -29.10 -10.62
C TRP A 367 -7.85 -27.77 -10.45
N HIS A 368 -7.25 -27.51 -9.28
CA HIS A 368 -6.39 -26.33 -9.10
C HIS A 368 -5.11 -26.43 -9.93
N TRP A 369 -4.54 -27.64 -10.02
CA TRP A 369 -3.38 -27.93 -10.88
C TRP A 369 -3.72 -27.89 -12.37
N VAL A 370 -4.90 -28.35 -12.77
CA VAL A 370 -5.42 -28.21 -14.15
C VAL A 370 -5.58 -26.74 -14.53
N VAL A 371 -6.23 -25.93 -13.69
CA VAL A 371 -6.37 -24.48 -13.95
C VAL A 371 -5.00 -23.80 -14.00
N GLY A 372 -4.06 -24.15 -13.11
CA GLY A 372 -2.69 -23.68 -13.16
C GLY A 372 -1.96 -24.04 -14.46
N ALA A 373 -2.12 -25.29 -14.94
CA ALA A 373 -1.57 -25.73 -16.21
C ALA A 373 -2.18 -24.96 -17.40
N CYS A 374 -3.50 -24.79 -17.44
CA CYS A 374 -4.18 -24.00 -18.48
C CYS A 374 -3.70 -22.53 -18.49
N VAL A 375 -3.62 -21.90 -17.32
CA VAL A 375 -3.09 -20.53 -17.15
C VAL A 375 -1.64 -20.44 -17.66
N LEU A 376 -0.80 -21.41 -17.32
CA LEU A 376 0.60 -21.45 -17.75
C LEU A 376 0.73 -21.67 -19.27
N THR A 377 -0.06 -22.56 -19.87
CA THR A 377 -0.06 -22.79 -21.32
C THR A 377 -0.51 -21.55 -22.09
N VAL A 378 -1.56 -20.84 -21.61
CA VAL A 378 -2.00 -19.58 -22.22
C VAL A 378 -0.93 -18.49 -22.05
N TYR A 379 -0.31 -18.38 -20.87
CA TYR A 379 0.76 -17.43 -20.61
C TYR A 379 1.98 -17.68 -21.51
N LEU A 380 2.51 -18.90 -21.58
CA LEU A 380 3.67 -19.22 -22.43
C LEU A 380 3.33 -19.09 -23.92
N GLY A 381 2.15 -19.55 -24.35
CA GLY A 381 1.70 -19.44 -25.73
C GLY A 381 1.55 -17.98 -26.20
N THR A 382 1.05 -17.09 -25.35
CA THR A 382 0.97 -15.64 -25.66
C THR A 382 2.32 -14.95 -25.52
N LEU A 383 3.15 -15.29 -24.52
CA LEU A 383 4.48 -14.71 -24.32
C LEU A 383 5.43 -14.97 -25.50
N TYR A 384 5.47 -16.20 -26.01
CA TYR A 384 6.37 -16.58 -27.10
C TYR A 384 5.74 -16.50 -28.49
N GLY A 385 4.44 -16.77 -28.63
CA GLY A 385 3.75 -16.79 -29.92
C GLY A 385 3.39 -15.42 -30.49
N THR A 386 3.18 -14.40 -29.65
CA THR A 386 2.76 -13.06 -30.09
C THR A 386 3.86 -12.37 -30.91
N TYR A 387 3.45 -11.73 -32.01
CA TYR A 387 4.31 -10.84 -32.79
C TYR A 387 4.27 -9.42 -32.25
N VAL A 388 5.44 -8.83 -32.04
CA VAL A 388 5.61 -7.45 -31.58
C VAL A 388 6.16 -6.62 -32.74
N PRO A 389 5.30 -5.86 -33.44
CA PRO A 389 5.71 -4.92 -34.47
C PRO A 389 6.41 -3.70 -33.87
N ASP A 390 7.04 -2.91 -34.74
CA ASP A 390 7.55 -1.57 -34.41
C ASP A 390 6.45 -0.68 -33.81
N TRP A 391 6.84 0.23 -32.92
CA TRP A 391 5.90 1.12 -32.24
C TRP A 391 6.51 2.48 -31.89
N GLN A 392 5.65 3.47 -31.63
CA GLN A 392 6.01 4.85 -31.37
C GLN A 392 5.36 5.38 -30.10
N PHE A 393 6.00 6.35 -29.44
CA PHE A 393 5.44 7.06 -28.29
C PHE A 393 5.99 8.49 -28.17
N THR A 394 5.23 9.36 -27.51
CA THR A 394 5.66 10.73 -27.16
C THR A 394 6.30 10.77 -25.78
N VAL A 395 7.44 11.44 -25.63
CA VAL A 395 8.05 11.66 -24.29
C VAL A 395 7.21 12.67 -23.49
N GLN A 396 6.54 12.22 -22.43
CA GLN A 396 5.70 13.07 -21.57
C GLN A 396 6.41 13.65 -20.33
N ASN A 397 7.72 13.40 -20.13
CA ASN A 397 8.47 14.01 -19.03
C ASN A 397 8.83 15.46 -19.36
N THR A 398 8.22 16.43 -18.66
CA THR A 398 8.47 17.88 -18.82
C THR A 398 9.91 18.29 -18.58
N ASP A 399 10.63 17.52 -17.75
CA ASP A 399 11.95 17.88 -17.25
C ASP A 399 13.06 17.28 -18.14
N SER A 400 12.67 16.69 -19.28
CA SER A 400 13.57 16.10 -20.28
C SER A 400 13.71 17.02 -21.50
N ALA A 401 14.94 17.15 -22.02
CA ALA A 401 15.23 17.82 -23.29
C ALA A 401 14.56 17.17 -24.53
N ASP A 402 13.90 16.02 -24.33
CA ASP A 402 13.14 15.29 -25.34
C ASP A 402 11.62 15.45 -25.19
N PHE A 403 11.13 16.27 -24.26
CA PHE A 403 9.69 16.49 -24.04
C PHE A 403 8.95 16.80 -25.35
N GLY A 404 7.85 16.08 -25.58
CA GLY A 404 7.03 16.20 -26.79
C GLY A 404 7.60 15.53 -28.05
N LYS A 405 8.85 15.06 -28.06
CA LYS A 405 9.40 14.31 -29.22
C LYS A 405 8.71 12.95 -29.34
N VAL A 406 8.46 12.53 -30.58
CA VAL A 406 8.03 11.17 -30.92
C VAL A 406 9.25 10.29 -31.10
N LEU A 407 9.36 9.24 -30.31
CA LEU A 407 10.41 8.23 -30.41
C LEU A 407 9.85 6.95 -31.04
N THR A 408 10.62 6.34 -31.94
CA THR A 408 10.31 5.05 -32.56
C THR A 408 11.16 3.95 -31.96
N VAL A 409 10.55 2.79 -31.70
CA VAL A 409 11.21 1.59 -31.17
C VAL A 409 11.05 0.47 -32.19
N GLY A 410 12.16 0.11 -32.83
CA GLY A 410 12.24 -1.04 -33.74
C GLY A 410 12.23 -2.36 -32.98
N CYS A 411 11.34 -3.26 -33.36
CA CYS A 411 11.11 -4.57 -32.77
C CYS A 411 11.02 -5.68 -33.83
N ASN A 412 9.89 -5.76 -34.55
CA ASN A 412 9.58 -6.78 -35.57
C ASN A 412 9.97 -8.23 -35.21
N VAL A 413 9.67 -8.66 -33.97
CA VAL A 413 10.09 -9.97 -33.40
C VAL A 413 8.94 -10.78 -32.80
N ARG A 414 9.20 -12.08 -32.58
CA ARG A 414 8.41 -12.95 -31.67
C ARG A 414 9.30 -13.43 -30.53
N GLY A 415 8.71 -13.75 -29.38
CA GLY A 415 9.35 -14.47 -28.27
C GLY A 415 10.56 -13.82 -27.58
N LYS A 416 10.94 -12.57 -27.92
CA LYS A 416 11.95 -11.84 -27.16
C LYS A 416 11.40 -11.40 -25.80
N LEU A 417 12.24 -11.46 -24.77
CA LEU A 417 11.94 -11.06 -23.40
C LEU A 417 12.63 -9.74 -23.02
N ASP A 418 13.16 -9.01 -24.00
CA ASP A 418 13.87 -7.75 -23.83
C ASP A 418 12.93 -6.56 -23.52
N PRO A 419 13.42 -5.50 -22.83
CA PRO A 419 12.61 -4.33 -22.45
C PRO A 419 11.72 -3.73 -23.57
N PRO A 420 12.21 -3.42 -24.79
CA PRO A 420 11.39 -2.76 -25.81
C PRO A 420 10.30 -3.64 -26.45
N CYS A 421 10.58 -4.96 -26.59
CA CYS A 421 9.98 -5.80 -27.63
C CYS A 421 9.34 -7.11 -27.12
N ASN A 422 9.01 -7.18 -25.84
CA ASN A 422 8.31 -8.31 -25.25
C ASN A 422 6.79 -8.26 -25.47
N ALA A 423 6.16 -9.45 -25.49
CA ALA A 423 4.73 -9.60 -25.73
C ALA A 423 3.85 -9.00 -24.61
N VAL A 424 4.29 -9.04 -23.36
CA VAL A 424 3.58 -8.46 -22.19
C VAL A 424 3.32 -6.98 -22.42
N GLY A 425 4.40 -6.19 -22.59
CA GLY A 425 4.31 -4.76 -22.83
C GLY A 425 3.60 -4.40 -24.14
N TYR A 426 3.62 -5.27 -25.16
CA TYR A 426 2.82 -5.07 -26.38
C TYR A 426 1.31 -5.22 -26.12
N ILE A 427 0.89 -6.25 -25.39
CA ILE A 427 -0.50 -6.48 -25.01
C ILE A 427 -1.00 -5.34 -24.11
N ASP A 428 -0.23 -4.96 -23.09
CA ASP A 428 -0.60 -3.86 -22.20
C ASP A 428 -0.69 -2.52 -22.95
N ARG A 429 0.25 -2.23 -23.88
CA ARG A 429 0.16 -1.06 -24.79
C ARG A 429 -1.11 -1.05 -25.65
N LYS A 430 -1.59 -2.22 -26.08
CA LYS A 430 -2.78 -2.36 -26.95
C LYS A 430 -4.11 -2.35 -26.20
N VAL A 431 -4.16 -2.89 -24.98
CA VAL A 431 -5.41 -3.01 -24.20
C VAL A 431 -5.61 -1.84 -23.23
N LEU A 432 -4.55 -1.37 -22.56
CA LEU A 432 -4.63 -0.24 -21.63
C LEU A 432 -4.44 1.10 -22.34
N GLY A 433 -3.65 1.12 -23.42
CA GLY A 433 -3.25 2.34 -24.11
C GLY A 433 -2.07 3.05 -23.42
N ILE A 434 -1.24 3.74 -24.21
CA ILE A 434 0.06 4.28 -23.76
C ILE A 434 -0.08 5.28 -22.59
N ASN A 435 -1.17 6.06 -22.54
CA ASN A 435 -1.40 7.06 -21.49
C ASN A 435 -1.69 6.46 -20.09
N HIS A 436 -2.10 5.19 -20.02
CA HIS A 436 -2.51 4.52 -18.77
C HIS A 436 -1.42 3.58 -18.22
N MET A 437 -0.24 3.53 -18.84
CA MET A 437 0.90 2.73 -18.40
C MET A 437 1.79 3.48 -17.42
N TYR A 438 2.43 2.77 -16.50
CA TYR A 438 3.35 3.35 -15.52
C TYR A 438 4.56 4.10 -16.15
N PRO A 439 4.80 5.38 -15.79
CA PRO A 439 5.84 6.20 -16.42
C PRO A 439 7.25 6.06 -15.84
N HIS A 440 7.46 5.35 -14.72
CA HIS A 440 8.78 5.17 -14.08
C HIS A 440 9.22 3.69 -13.98
N PRO A 441 9.28 2.92 -15.08
CA PRO A 441 9.71 1.52 -15.05
C PRO A 441 11.17 1.36 -14.60
N ALA A 442 11.45 0.26 -13.88
CA ALA A 442 12.76 0.00 -13.26
C ALA A 442 13.94 -0.04 -14.27
N TRP A 443 13.67 -0.31 -15.55
CA TRP A 443 14.70 -0.38 -16.59
C TRP A 443 15.43 0.93 -16.83
N LYS A 444 14.88 2.07 -16.37
CA LYS A 444 15.54 3.39 -16.41
C LYS A 444 16.87 3.41 -15.67
N ARG A 445 17.03 2.54 -14.66
CA ARG A 445 18.24 2.34 -13.85
C ARG A 445 19.25 1.38 -14.49
N SER A 446 19.00 0.88 -15.70
CA SER A 446 19.90 -0.07 -16.39
C SER A 446 21.12 0.62 -17.01
N LYS A 447 22.21 -0.14 -17.18
CA LYS A 447 23.47 0.30 -17.81
C LYS A 447 23.31 0.82 -19.25
N ALA A 448 22.24 0.40 -19.93
CA ALA A 448 21.90 0.89 -21.27
C ALA A 448 21.31 2.31 -21.24
N CYS A 449 20.61 2.68 -20.16
CA CYS A 449 19.92 3.96 -20.04
C CYS A 449 20.75 5.02 -19.31
N THR A 450 21.44 4.67 -18.22
CA THR A 450 22.18 5.64 -17.39
C THR A 450 23.55 5.14 -16.93
N ASN A 451 24.52 6.05 -16.88
CA ASN A 451 25.84 5.82 -16.30
C ASN A 451 25.80 5.71 -14.76
N SER A 452 24.72 6.16 -14.11
CA SER A 452 24.51 6.05 -12.65
C SER A 452 24.10 4.64 -12.18
N SER A 453 23.84 3.72 -13.12
CA SER A 453 23.41 2.34 -12.87
C SER A 453 24.29 1.65 -11.81
N PRO A 454 23.72 1.07 -10.74
CA PRO A 454 22.31 0.66 -10.60
C PRO A 454 21.39 1.69 -9.92
N HIS A 455 21.83 2.93 -9.72
CA HIS A 455 21.00 4.02 -9.22
C HIS A 455 20.25 4.70 -10.39
N GLU A 456 19.23 5.50 -10.08
CA GLU A 456 18.64 6.41 -11.08
C GLU A 456 19.53 7.64 -11.27
N GLY A 457 19.46 8.25 -12.46
CA GLY A 457 20.30 9.36 -12.88
C GLY A 457 19.92 9.82 -14.27
N PRO A 458 20.59 10.85 -14.82
CA PRO A 458 20.32 11.32 -16.18
C PRO A 458 20.54 10.20 -17.20
N PHE A 459 19.75 10.18 -18.27
CA PHE A 459 19.99 9.29 -19.39
C PHE A 459 21.26 9.67 -20.13
N ARG A 460 21.90 8.67 -20.74
CA ARG A 460 23.07 8.87 -21.61
C ARG A 460 22.66 9.56 -22.92
N ALA A 461 23.55 10.33 -23.52
CA ALA A 461 23.33 10.93 -24.84
C ALA A 461 23.19 9.89 -25.96
N ASP A 462 23.71 8.68 -25.76
CA ASP A 462 23.60 7.51 -26.64
C ASP A 462 22.59 6.46 -26.13
N ALA A 463 21.73 6.81 -25.16
CA ALA A 463 20.74 5.87 -24.64
C ALA A 463 19.72 5.47 -25.73
N PRO A 464 19.31 4.19 -25.82
CA PRO A 464 18.38 3.74 -26.83
C PRO A 464 16.95 4.26 -26.57
N PRO A 465 16.13 4.53 -27.61
CA PRO A 465 14.85 5.24 -27.46
C PRO A 465 13.87 4.64 -26.45
N TRP A 466 13.92 3.34 -26.18
CA TRP A 466 13.07 2.69 -25.19
C TRP A 466 13.37 3.06 -23.72
N CYS A 467 14.49 3.72 -23.41
CA CYS A 467 14.77 4.19 -22.05
C CYS A 467 13.76 5.23 -21.54
N TRP A 468 13.19 6.04 -22.45
CA TRP A 468 12.13 7.00 -22.13
C TRP A 468 10.72 6.35 -22.09
N ALA A 469 10.58 5.09 -22.52
CA ALA A 469 9.28 4.46 -22.67
C ALA A 469 8.61 4.14 -21.31
N PRO A 470 7.29 4.35 -21.18
CA PRO A 470 6.48 3.78 -20.10
C PRO A 470 6.29 2.27 -20.29
N PHE A 471 6.13 1.53 -19.18
CA PHE A 471 5.91 0.07 -19.17
C PHE A 471 5.22 -0.34 -17.86
N GLU A 472 4.30 -1.29 -17.93
CA GLU A 472 3.40 -1.65 -16.82
C GLU A 472 3.76 -3.01 -16.16
N PRO A 473 4.51 -3.04 -15.03
CA PRO A 473 4.84 -4.28 -14.33
C PRO A 473 3.63 -5.03 -13.77
N GLU A 474 2.54 -4.32 -13.46
CA GLU A 474 1.32 -4.89 -12.89
C GLU A 474 0.26 -5.23 -13.96
N GLY A 475 0.69 -5.30 -15.23
CA GLY A 475 -0.13 -5.48 -16.43
C GLY A 475 -0.91 -6.80 -16.53
N ILE A 476 -1.65 -6.95 -17.62
CA ILE A 476 -2.67 -8.00 -17.79
C ILE A 476 -2.02 -9.38 -17.91
N LEU A 477 -1.05 -9.54 -18.82
CA LEU A 477 -0.43 -10.85 -19.06
C LEU A 477 0.47 -11.30 -17.89
N SER A 478 1.19 -10.36 -17.26
CA SER A 478 1.96 -10.64 -16.05
C SER A 478 1.05 -10.94 -14.84
N SER A 479 -0.14 -10.33 -14.77
CA SER A 479 -1.17 -10.66 -13.76
C SER A 479 -1.88 -12.00 -14.00
N LEU A 480 -1.92 -12.50 -15.24
CA LEU A 480 -2.36 -13.87 -15.54
C LEU A 480 -1.37 -14.89 -14.94
N SER A 481 -0.06 -14.66 -15.10
CA SER A 481 0.98 -15.51 -14.49
C SER A 481 0.97 -15.45 -12.95
N ALA A 482 0.62 -14.29 -12.37
CA ALA A 482 0.50 -14.10 -10.92
C ALA A 482 -0.50 -15.04 -10.22
N ILE A 483 -1.50 -15.56 -10.95
CA ILE A 483 -2.45 -16.57 -10.44
C ILE A 483 -1.73 -17.83 -9.96
N LEU A 484 -0.61 -18.21 -10.59
CA LEU A 484 0.16 -19.42 -10.26
C LEU A 484 0.71 -19.37 -8.82
N SER A 485 1.25 -18.23 -8.36
CA SER A 485 1.70 -18.07 -6.97
C SER A 485 0.57 -18.21 -5.94
N THR A 486 -0.64 -17.77 -6.28
CA THR A 486 -1.83 -17.98 -5.44
C THR A 486 -2.30 -19.44 -5.45
N ILE A 487 -2.19 -20.16 -6.56
CA ILE A 487 -2.46 -21.61 -6.63
C ILE A 487 -1.46 -22.41 -5.76
N PHE A 488 -0.16 -22.09 -5.83
CA PHE A 488 0.84 -22.69 -4.93
C PHE A 488 0.50 -22.41 -3.46
N GLY A 489 0.10 -21.18 -3.12
CA GLY A 489 -0.38 -20.82 -1.79
C GLY A 489 -1.60 -21.62 -1.34
N VAL A 490 -2.59 -21.84 -2.21
CA VAL A 490 -3.78 -22.66 -1.90
C VAL A 490 -3.39 -24.10 -1.55
N HIS A 491 -2.44 -24.69 -2.28
CA HIS A 491 -1.96 -26.04 -1.96
C HIS A 491 -1.33 -26.11 -0.55
N PHE A 492 -0.57 -25.08 -0.15
CA PHE A 492 -0.05 -24.95 1.22
C PHE A 492 -1.15 -24.81 2.28
N GLY A 493 -2.17 -23.98 1.99
CA GLY A 493 -3.37 -23.83 2.84
C GLY A 493 -4.16 -25.14 3.00
N HIS A 494 -4.26 -25.95 1.94
CA HIS A 494 -4.92 -27.25 1.98
C HIS A 494 -4.15 -28.30 2.78
N VAL A 495 -2.83 -28.34 2.66
CA VAL A 495 -1.96 -29.17 3.53
C VAL A 495 -2.18 -28.83 5.01
N LEU A 496 -2.24 -27.53 5.35
CA LEU A 496 -2.50 -27.03 6.70
C LEU A 496 -3.88 -27.45 7.24
N VAL A 497 -4.91 -27.46 6.39
CA VAL A 497 -6.29 -27.81 6.76
C VAL A 497 -6.50 -29.32 6.95
N HIS A 498 -5.86 -30.16 6.14
CA HIS A 498 -6.16 -31.59 6.04
C HIS A 498 -5.17 -32.49 6.77
N MET A 499 -3.86 -32.22 6.68
CA MET A 499 -2.89 -32.97 7.47
C MET A 499 -2.90 -32.47 8.92
N LYS A 500 -3.10 -33.36 9.90
CA LYS A 500 -3.16 -32.98 11.32
C LYS A 500 -1.77 -32.83 11.97
N GLY A 501 -0.81 -33.69 11.61
CA GLY A 501 0.53 -33.72 12.22
C GLY A 501 1.49 -32.67 11.66
N HIS A 502 2.43 -32.20 12.49
CA HIS A 502 3.40 -31.16 12.11
C HIS A 502 4.48 -31.69 11.14
N SER A 503 5.03 -32.88 11.40
CA SER A 503 6.04 -33.54 10.53
C SER A 503 5.56 -33.73 9.08
N PRO A 504 4.39 -34.36 8.78
CA PRO A 504 3.95 -34.55 7.40
C PRO A 504 3.59 -33.23 6.69
N ARG A 505 3.08 -32.21 7.39
CA ARG A 505 2.93 -30.84 6.83
C ARG A 505 4.29 -30.32 6.36
N LEU A 506 5.27 -30.32 7.26
CA LEU A 506 6.60 -29.77 7.01
C LEU A 506 7.32 -30.51 5.88
N GLN A 507 7.31 -31.85 5.88
CA GLN A 507 7.90 -32.65 4.80
C GLN A 507 7.29 -32.31 3.43
N HIS A 508 5.97 -32.13 3.34
CA HIS A 508 5.30 -31.79 2.09
C HIS A 508 5.67 -30.37 1.62
N TRP A 509 5.71 -29.42 2.55
CA TRP A 509 6.06 -28.03 2.29
C TRP A 509 7.52 -27.85 1.88
N THR A 510 8.48 -28.50 2.56
CA THR A 510 9.90 -28.36 2.22
C THR A 510 10.25 -29.08 0.93
N ILE A 511 9.70 -30.27 0.66
CA ILE A 511 9.91 -30.96 -0.63
C ILE A 511 9.37 -30.12 -1.79
N MET A 512 8.15 -29.58 -1.70
CA MET A 512 7.59 -28.78 -2.78
C MET A 512 8.26 -27.39 -2.89
N GLY A 513 8.65 -26.78 -1.77
CA GLY A 513 9.37 -25.52 -1.74
C GLY A 513 10.76 -25.61 -2.37
N LEU A 514 11.55 -26.62 -2.00
CA LEU A 514 12.84 -26.92 -2.61
C LEU A 514 12.69 -27.29 -4.09
N GLY A 515 11.71 -28.11 -4.45
CA GLY A 515 11.45 -28.51 -5.83
C GLY A 515 11.12 -27.31 -6.73
N LEU A 516 10.27 -26.39 -6.28
CA LEU A 516 9.96 -25.15 -7.01
C LEU A 516 11.17 -24.21 -7.08
N PHE A 517 11.91 -24.05 -5.98
CA PHE A 517 13.10 -23.21 -5.96
C PHE A 517 14.16 -23.72 -6.94
N ILE A 518 14.50 -25.01 -6.88
CA ILE A 518 15.47 -25.65 -7.77
C ILE A 518 15.02 -25.59 -9.23
N LEU A 519 13.74 -25.86 -9.52
CA LEU A 519 13.19 -25.73 -10.89
C LEU A 519 13.33 -24.30 -11.43
N GLY A 520 13.01 -23.29 -10.63
CA GLY A 520 13.12 -21.89 -11.03
C GLY A 520 14.57 -21.43 -11.26
N ILE A 521 15.50 -21.94 -10.44
CA ILE A 521 16.95 -21.72 -10.60
C ILE A 521 17.47 -22.42 -11.87
N ILE A 522 17.10 -23.68 -12.12
CA ILE A 522 17.48 -24.41 -13.34
C ILE A 522 16.99 -23.67 -14.59
N LEU A 523 15.71 -23.26 -14.64
CA LEU A 523 15.14 -22.52 -15.77
C LEU A 523 15.84 -21.19 -16.06
N HIS A 524 16.47 -20.57 -15.06
CA HIS A 524 17.28 -19.37 -15.23
C HIS A 524 18.70 -19.69 -15.73
N PHE A 525 19.38 -20.66 -15.14
CA PHE A 525 20.78 -20.99 -15.49
C PHE A 525 20.95 -21.82 -16.77
N THR A 526 19.86 -22.37 -17.33
CA THR A 526 19.85 -22.94 -18.69
C THR A 526 19.45 -21.93 -19.76
N ASP A 527 19.33 -20.64 -19.40
CA ASP A 527 18.85 -19.52 -20.23
C ASP A 527 17.46 -19.72 -20.88
N ALA A 528 16.75 -20.79 -20.54
CA ALA A 528 15.45 -21.13 -21.12
C ALA A 528 14.37 -20.09 -20.77
N ILE A 529 14.32 -19.64 -19.51
CA ILE A 529 13.41 -18.58 -19.06
C ILE A 529 14.16 -17.71 -18.02
N PRO A 530 14.63 -16.50 -18.38
CA PRO A 530 15.30 -15.61 -17.43
C PRO A 530 14.38 -15.24 -16.27
N LEU A 531 14.96 -15.15 -15.08
CA LEU A 531 14.26 -14.70 -13.87
C LEU A 531 13.96 -13.20 -14.01
N ASN A 532 12.69 -12.84 -14.17
CA ASN A 532 12.28 -11.46 -14.46
C ASN A 532 10.89 -11.18 -13.84
N LYS A 533 10.87 -10.23 -12.88
CA LYS A 533 9.65 -9.76 -12.20
C LYS A 533 8.68 -9.05 -13.14
N GLN A 534 9.19 -8.20 -14.03
CA GLN A 534 8.43 -7.26 -14.85
C GLN A 534 7.47 -7.99 -15.81
N LEU A 535 7.90 -9.16 -16.31
CA LEU A 535 7.10 -10.07 -17.13
C LEU A 535 6.34 -11.12 -16.29
N TYR A 536 6.70 -11.30 -15.02
CA TYR A 536 6.26 -12.38 -14.12
C TYR A 536 6.56 -13.77 -14.70
N THR A 537 7.83 -14.04 -15.05
CA THR A 537 8.25 -15.27 -15.74
C THR A 537 8.10 -16.53 -14.89
N LEU A 538 7.92 -17.70 -15.52
CA LEU A 538 7.77 -18.99 -14.83
C LEU A 538 8.92 -19.26 -13.85
N SER A 539 10.16 -18.98 -14.22
CA SER A 539 11.33 -19.11 -13.34
C SER A 539 11.22 -18.20 -12.11
N TYR A 540 10.80 -16.94 -12.28
CA TYR A 540 10.48 -16.02 -11.17
C TYR A 540 9.34 -16.55 -10.29
N VAL A 541 8.25 -17.07 -10.86
CA VAL A 541 7.15 -17.70 -10.10
C VAL A 541 7.67 -18.86 -9.24
N CYS A 542 8.47 -19.74 -9.83
CA CYS A 542 9.03 -20.92 -9.18
C CYS A 542 10.02 -20.56 -8.06
N VAL A 543 10.99 -19.65 -8.31
CA VAL A 543 11.94 -19.19 -7.29
C VAL A 543 11.21 -18.49 -6.13
N THR A 544 10.31 -17.56 -6.40
CA THR A 544 9.65 -16.77 -5.35
C THR A 544 8.62 -17.57 -4.55
N SER A 545 7.88 -18.49 -5.19
CA SER A 545 6.95 -19.39 -4.49
C SER A 545 7.70 -20.46 -3.69
N GLY A 546 8.86 -20.92 -4.18
CA GLY A 546 9.78 -21.79 -3.43
C GLY A 546 10.39 -21.08 -2.22
N ALA A 547 10.82 -19.83 -2.37
CA ALA A 547 11.29 -19.01 -1.25
C ALA A 547 10.18 -18.75 -0.22
N ALA A 548 8.96 -18.41 -0.65
CA ALA A 548 7.81 -18.23 0.24
C ALA A 548 7.50 -19.49 1.05
N ALA A 549 7.54 -20.66 0.40
CA ALA A 549 7.37 -21.96 1.03
C ALA A 549 8.42 -22.23 2.13
N LEU A 550 9.69 -21.94 1.86
CA LEU A 550 10.80 -22.15 2.81
C LEU A 550 10.74 -21.18 3.99
N VAL A 551 10.49 -19.88 3.73
CA VAL A 551 10.35 -18.86 4.78
C VAL A 551 9.14 -19.15 5.67
N PHE A 552 7.98 -19.50 5.10
CA PHE A 552 6.82 -19.92 5.88
C PHE A 552 7.09 -21.19 6.71
N SER A 553 7.79 -22.18 6.13
CA SER A 553 8.18 -23.40 6.85
C SER A 553 9.09 -23.10 8.05
N ALA A 554 10.05 -22.18 7.91
CA ALA A 554 10.90 -21.74 9.00
C ALA A 554 10.11 -21.06 10.13
N PHE A 555 9.20 -20.12 9.80
CA PHE A 555 8.33 -19.52 10.81
C PHE A 555 7.40 -20.53 11.47
N TYR A 556 6.88 -21.52 10.74
CA TYR A 556 6.05 -22.58 11.31
C TYR A 556 6.82 -23.41 12.35
N ILE A 557 8.10 -23.73 12.10
CA ILE A 557 8.96 -24.39 13.09
C ILE A 557 9.16 -23.49 14.32
N LEU A 558 9.65 -22.25 14.13
CA LEU A 558 9.97 -21.32 15.21
C LEU A 558 8.74 -21.03 16.10
N VAL A 559 7.59 -20.76 15.50
CA VAL A 559 6.41 -20.18 16.16
C VAL A 559 5.38 -21.23 16.59
N ASP A 560 5.11 -22.22 15.73
CA ASP A 560 4.03 -23.19 15.92
C ASP A 560 4.52 -24.59 16.32
N ILE A 561 5.85 -24.83 16.36
CA ILE A 561 6.47 -26.02 16.97
C ILE A 561 7.26 -25.63 18.23
N TRP A 562 8.25 -24.74 18.12
CA TRP A 562 9.10 -24.32 19.25
C TRP A 562 8.49 -23.19 20.12
N ASN A 563 7.30 -22.68 19.76
CA ASN A 563 6.56 -21.66 20.51
C ASN A 563 7.31 -20.33 20.74
N PHE A 564 8.36 -20.04 19.97
CA PHE A 564 9.27 -18.90 20.13
C PHE A 564 8.65 -17.60 19.58
N LYS A 565 7.58 -17.13 20.21
CA LYS A 565 6.71 -16.03 19.73
C LYS A 565 7.22 -14.63 20.07
N HIS A 566 7.80 -14.44 21.25
CA HIS A 566 8.09 -13.12 21.80
C HIS A 566 8.82 -12.13 20.86
N PRO A 567 9.90 -12.49 20.14
CA PRO A 567 10.58 -11.53 19.24
C PRO A 567 9.76 -11.22 17.97
N PHE A 568 8.79 -12.06 17.61
CA PHE A 568 7.98 -11.88 16.40
C PHE A 568 6.62 -11.23 16.67
N LEU A 569 6.26 -10.92 17.93
CA LEU A 569 4.99 -10.27 18.28
C LEU A 569 4.71 -8.95 17.50
N PRO A 570 5.70 -8.05 17.25
CA PRO A 570 5.44 -6.88 16.41
C PRO A 570 5.04 -7.24 14.97
N LEU A 571 5.65 -8.28 14.40
CA LEU A 571 5.28 -8.80 13.09
C LEU A 571 3.91 -9.50 13.13
N GLU A 572 3.58 -10.24 14.20
CA GLU A 572 2.24 -10.81 14.36
C GLU A 572 1.18 -9.71 14.35
N TRP A 573 1.38 -8.62 15.08
CA TRP A 573 0.43 -7.49 15.14
C TRP A 573 0.31 -6.76 13.80
N ILE A 574 1.44 -6.40 13.16
CA ILE A 574 1.45 -5.82 11.79
C ILE A 574 0.71 -6.75 10.84
N GLY A 575 0.99 -8.05 10.91
CA GLY A 575 0.33 -9.09 10.13
C GLY A 575 -1.19 -9.08 10.34
N MET A 576 -1.65 -9.17 11.59
CA MET A 576 -3.08 -9.15 11.94
C MET A 576 -3.82 -7.96 11.31
N ASN A 577 -3.17 -6.79 11.23
CA ASN A 577 -3.67 -5.53 10.69
C ASN A 577 -3.08 -5.12 9.31
N ALA A 578 -2.52 -6.06 8.55
CA ALA A 578 -1.68 -5.79 7.37
C ALA A 578 -2.27 -4.84 6.32
N MET A 579 -3.59 -4.86 6.10
CA MET A 579 -4.24 -3.98 5.11
C MET A 579 -4.26 -2.51 5.56
N LEU A 580 -4.33 -2.25 6.88
CA LEU A 580 -4.24 -0.88 7.42
C LEU A 580 -2.84 -0.33 7.26
N VAL A 581 -1.83 -1.12 7.64
CA VAL A 581 -0.42 -0.73 7.54
C VAL A 581 -0.03 -0.55 6.07
N TYR A 582 -0.46 -1.46 5.17
CA TYR A 582 -0.26 -1.32 3.72
C TYR A 582 -0.80 0.01 3.18
N VAL A 583 -2.08 0.32 3.40
CA VAL A 583 -2.70 1.55 2.86
C VAL A 583 -2.06 2.81 3.43
N MET A 584 -1.80 2.85 4.74
CA MET A 584 -1.27 4.04 5.40
C MET A 584 0.23 4.30 5.14
N ALA A 585 1.00 3.25 4.85
CA ALA A 585 2.41 3.35 4.48
C ALA A 585 2.60 3.61 2.98
N ALA A 586 1.95 2.84 2.10
CA ALA A 586 2.16 2.91 0.64
C ALA A 586 1.74 4.26 0.02
N GLU A 587 0.70 4.91 0.55
CA GLU A 587 0.33 6.28 0.14
C GLU A 587 1.26 7.35 0.70
N GLY A 588 2.14 6.98 1.64
CA GLY A 588 2.87 7.93 2.46
C GLY A 588 1.96 8.82 3.32
N ILE A 589 0.67 8.52 3.54
CA ILE A 589 -0.26 9.39 4.31
C ILE A 589 0.33 9.73 5.68
N PHE A 590 0.91 8.76 6.38
CA PHE A 590 1.53 9.01 7.68
C PHE A 590 2.84 9.82 7.54
N ALA A 591 3.70 9.48 6.58
CA ALA A 591 4.93 10.21 6.33
C ALA A 591 4.68 11.67 5.89
N GLY A 592 3.65 11.91 5.07
CA GLY A 592 3.19 13.23 4.65
C GLY A 592 2.58 14.03 5.80
N PHE A 593 1.76 13.41 6.64
CA PHE A 593 1.25 14.04 7.86
C PHE A 593 2.38 14.49 8.80
N VAL A 594 3.42 13.67 8.99
CA VAL A 594 4.58 14.04 9.82
C VAL A 594 5.48 15.05 9.11
N ASN A 595 5.68 14.95 7.78
CA ASN A 595 6.44 15.92 6.99
C ASN A 595 5.77 17.31 6.92
N GLY A 596 4.45 17.39 7.11
CA GLY A 596 3.72 18.66 7.25
C GLY A 596 4.18 19.51 8.44
N TRP A 597 4.88 18.91 9.41
CA TRP A 597 5.55 19.61 10.51
C TRP A 597 7.00 19.89 10.12
N TYR A 598 7.28 21.15 9.75
CA TYR A 598 8.60 21.63 9.36
C TYR A 598 9.04 22.84 10.19
N TYR A 599 10.36 23.04 10.30
CA TYR A 599 10.95 24.17 11.01
C TYR A 599 11.51 25.19 10.01
N ASP A 600 10.86 26.35 9.95
CA ASP A 600 11.15 27.55 9.13
C ASP A 600 11.07 27.35 7.60
N ASP A 601 11.71 26.32 7.06
CA ASP A 601 11.74 25.98 5.63
C ASP A 601 11.02 24.64 5.40
N PRO A 602 10.10 24.51 4.42
CA PRO A 602 9.42 23.23 4.10
C PRO A 602 10.36 22.05 3.77
N ARG A 603 11.64 22.31 3.47
CA ARG A 603 12.67 21.27 3.26
C ARG A 603 13.27 20.73 4.56
N ASN A 604 12.97 21.37 5.69
CA ASN A 604 13.48 21.05 7.03
C ASN A 604 12.37 20.42 7.89
N THR A 605 11.82 19.30 7.40
CA THR A 605 10.75 18.55 8.06
C THR A 605 11.24 17.82 9.32
N LEU A 606 10.32 17.46 10.22
CA LEU A 606 10.64 16.67 11.40
C LEU A 606 11.32 15.32 11.05
N ILE A 607 10.91 14.67 9.97
CA ILE A 607 11.55 13.44 9.47
C ILE A 607 12.97 13.73 8.99
N HIS A 608 13.19 14.80 8.20
CA HIS A 608 14.54 15.17 7.77
C HIS A 608 15.45 15.48 8.96
N TRP A 609 14.94 16.17 9.98
CA TRP A 609 15.68 16.44 11.22
C TRP A 609 16.04 15.16 11.97
N ILE A 610 15.09 14.24 12.17
CA ILE A 610 15.32 12.94 12.82
C ILE A 610 16.35 12.12 12.04
N GLN A 611 16.16 11.94 10.73
CA GLN A 611 17.10 11.21 9.87
C GLN A 611 18.51 11.80 9.95
N LYS A 612 18.64 13.12 9.80
CA LYS A 612 19.93 13.82 9.82
C LYS A 612 20.62 13.74 11.18
N HIS A 613 19.94 14.14 12.25
CA HIS A 613 20.57 14.32 13.56
C HIS A 613 20.67 13.04 14.40
N ILE A 614 19.69 12.14 14.32
CA ILE A 614 19.66 10.91 15.15
C ILE A 614 20.34 9.74 14.42
N PHE A 615 20.18 9.61 13.10
CA PHE A 615 20.64 8.43 12.36
C PHE A 615 21.89 8.70 11.51
N ILE A 616 21.87 9.69 10.63
CA ILE A 616 22.98 9.95 9.67
C ILE A 616 24.21 10.50 10.39
N ASN A 617 24.05 11.45 11.30
CA ASN A 617 25.17 12.03 12.07
C ASN A 617 25.82 11.03 13.02
N VAL A 618 25.03 10.14 13.67
CA VAL A 618 25.54 9.14 14.63
C VAL A 618 26.30 8.01 13.93
N TRP A 619 25.84 7.59 12.75
CA TRP A 619 26.48 6.50 11.98
C TRP A 619 27.42 7.00 10.87
N HIS A 620 27.67 8.30 10.80
CA HIS A 620 28.50 9.00 9.81
C HIS A 620 28.25 8.60 8.33
N SER A 621 27.07 8.08 8.01
CA SER A 621 26.77 7.45 6.72
C SER A 621 25.30 7.60 6.38
N ARG A 622 25.00 8.25 5.24
CA ARG A 622 23.64 8.45 4.73
C ARG A 622 22.91 7.12 4.50
N ARG A 623 23.57 6.16 3.85
CA ARG A 623 23.01 4.83 3.54
C ARG A 623 22.64 4.04 4.79
N VAL A 624 23.53 4.02 5.79
CA VAL A 624 23.29 3.30 7.05
C VAL A 624 22.25 4.04 7.89
N GLY A 625 22.34 5.37 7.97
CA GLY A 625 21.37 6.19 8.71
C GLY A 625 19.93 6.01 8.20
N ILE A 626 19.72 6.06 6.88
CA ILE A 626 18.39 5.85 6.29
C ILE A 626 17.90 4.41 6.53
N LEU A 627 18.75 3.39 6.34
CA LEU A 627 18.38 1.98 6.60
C LEU A 627 17.96 1.75 8.06
N LEU A 628 18.72 2.31 9.02
CA LEU A 628 18.42 2.19 10.44
C LEU A 628 17.20 3.01 10.86
N TYR A 629 16.95 4.16 10.21
CA TYR A 629 15.72 4.94 10.39
C TYR A 629 14.49 4.11 9.99
N VAL A 630 14.46 3.49 8.80
CA VAL A 630 13.30 2.69 8.37
C VAL A 630 13.05 1.49 9.30
N ILE A 631 14.12 0.82 9.75
CA ILE A 631 14.04 -0.32 10.68
C ILE A 631 13.56 0.08 12.08
N PHE A 632 14.19 1.10 12.69
CA PHE A 632 13.98 1.43 14.11
C PHE A 632 12.98 2.55 14.38
N ALA A 633 12.69 3.43 13.41
CA ALA A 633 11.59 4.38 13.50
C ALA A 633 10.31 3.78 12.90
N GLU A 634 10.30 3.44 11.60
CA GLU A 634 9.04 3.22 10.87
C GLU A 634 8.45 1.82 11.07
N ILE A 635 9.25 0.76 10.89
CA ILE A 635 8.77 -0.62 11.12
C ILE A 635 8.41 -0.83 12.60
N LEU A 636 9.20 -0.26 13.53
CA LEU A 636 8.89 -0.30 14.96
C LEU A 636 7.62 0.52 15.30
N PHE A 637 7.46 1.72 14.74
CA PHE A 637 6.24 2.52 14.90
C PHE A 637 5.00 1.76 14.44
N TRP A 638 5.03 1.15 13.26
CA TRP A 638 3.92 0.33 12.77
C TRP A 638 3.67 -0.91 13.64
N GLY A 639 4.72 -1.49 14.23
CA GLY A 639 4.60 -2.52 15.26
C GLY A 639 3.86 -2.04 16.51
N ILE A 640 4.19 -0.85 17.01
CA ILE A 640 3.55 -0.23 18.17
C ILE A 640 2.09 0.12 17.87
N VAL A 641 1.80 0.77 16.74
CA VAL A 641 0.43 1.12 16.31
C VAL A 641 -0.42 -0.13 16.13
N ALA A 642 0.10 -1.15 15.44
CA ALA A 642 -0.63 -2.41 15.27
C ALA A 642 -0.84 -3.15 16.61
N GLY A 643 0.10 -3.05 17.56
CA GLY A 643 -0.04 -3.56 18.93
C GLY A 643 -1.09 -2.82 19.75
N ILE A 644 -1.22 -1.50 19.60
CA ILE A 644 -2.29 -0.71 20.20
C ILE A 644 -3.65 -1.12 19.63
N LEU A 645 -3.77 -1.20 18.28
CA LEU A 645 -4.99 -1.68 17.62
C LEU A 645 -5.37 -3.11 18.06
N HIS A 646 -4.38 -3.99 18.21
CA HIS A 646 -4.57 -5.35 18.74
C HIS A 646 -5.11 -5.33 20.18
N ARG A 647 -4.56 -4.52 21.09
CA ARG A 647 -5.08 -4.35 22.46
C ARG A 647 -6.51 -3.81 22.47
N LEU A 648 -6.85 -2.90 21.56
CA LEU A 648 -8.21 -2.38 21.37
C LEU A 648 -9.13 -3.37 20.61
N SER A 649 -8.63 -4.53 20.19
CA SER A 649 -9.34 -5.51 19.34
C SER A 649 -9.86 -4.97 18.01
N ILE A 650 -9.27 -3.88 17.51
CA ILE A 650 -9.60 -3.27 16.23
C ILE A 650 -8.84 -3.99 15.11
N TYR A 651 -9.58 -4.51 14.13
CA TYR A 651 -9.02 -5.21 12.97
C TYR A 651 -9.66 -4.75 11.66
N TRP A 652 -9.01 -3.85 10.92
CA TRP A 652 -9.51 -3.44 9.61
C TRP A 652 -9.29 -4.55 8.58
N LYS A 653 -10.35 -4.87 7.82
CA LYS A 653 -10.39 -5.95 6.82
C LYS A 653 -11.20 -5.50 5.61
N LEU A 654 -10.65 -5.79 4.43
CA LEU A 654 -11.32 -5.70 3.14
C LEU A 654 -12.01 -7.04 2.84
#